data_AF-A0A7Y5J3T7-F1
#
_entry.id   AF-A0A7Y5J3T7-F1
#
_cell.length_a   1.000
_cell.length_b   1.000
_cell.length_c   1.000
_cell.angle_alpha   90.00
_cell.angle_beta   90.00
_cell.angle_gamma   90.00
#
_symmetry.space_group_name_H-M   'P 1'
#
loop_
_entity.id
_entity.type
_entity.pdbx_description
1 polymer ?
#
loop_
_entity_poly.entity_id
_entity_poly.type
_entity_poly.pdbx_seq_one_letter_code
_entity_poly.pdbx_strand_id
1 'polypeptide(L)'
;VYPGTTQVFHDLDSGDYRVVWIYDNARYALMDSLLVKKSGMTYRLVENLVLHPRDTFSDRMNEALEQQMRSPVPNKKGMEREVGQIKQLYQGSFSWSGPGKMIRGRVTDETGEPLIGATVMTSSGTNGVVTDIDGCYSLFLPEGETIIQINYAGYHSVSIEEVDNQSIVDVALTSAIQLEEVVVMAYSVPLIKQDQTASATILTSDQIRGLPTRDINALSGKVAGLFLEEGDEVATRGSRADGVLYYVDGIRVQGDMLSQMGKEEILKTEILQGESATTLFGPEAANGVVLITTKKGGKGADFDAAFLEAASQASSIRTNFSDYAFWQPKLRTDADGKAIFKVTFPDDITNWQTFVLAMNDKKQSGQTEGNIRSFKPLAARLSLPRFLVQGDSAWAIGKVLNYLPDTVSLRAGFALGDTDAVLRDYRIADAVTDSVLLSPTTTDSLQVKFLLQKQDGYTDGEQRSIEVFPPGLERTAGKFIALEGDTTFQWTFPDSLGEVHLYARADVLEVLEEEIARLIHYEYDCNEQMASRLKALLAEEQIAAFKNRKFSKRAQAQKLINRILNNQNQQGLWGWWNQSATSYWISTHVLEALVEAKNKGYTVSLAEQKITEQAIWELESSVSNARKLELLYLLRRFDTTFKYENYLPFMEKDTTLSTFDRFRLMELQQRSGLAWNRDTLAHYRRETMFGNVYFSGGETGFSLDRNTLQLTLAAYRILERDSLPDKALLGRIRNYFLEQRSNGRWNNTYETAQIVAAILPGLQTRGDSLQAPALRLAGGKTAEVKSFPYQASIAPSQPLTVSKTGDFPVYFTAYQRYQDTAPRENSEHFSIQTAFANGGDRLRAGKPEKLEVTVEVHKDAQYVMIEVPIPASCSYESKHAYFPGEVHREYFRHKTAIFCENLKPGTHRFYIELLPRYAGMFVLNPAKVELMYFPVFQANNSGRKVEVGR
;
A
#
# COMPACT_ATOMS: atom_id res chain seq x y z
N VAL A 1 44.06 -7.96 15.84
CA VAL A 1 44.62 -7.11 16.91
C VAL A 1 46.13 -7.33 16.93
N TYR A 2 46.95 -6.27 16.86
CA TYR A 2 48.40 -6.39 16.95
C TYR A 2 48.88 -6.13 18.38
N PRO A 3 50.02 -6.71 18.83
CA PRO A 3 50.61 -6.36 20.12
C PRO A 3 50.81 -4.84 20.25
N GLY A 4 50.34 -4.26 21.36
CA GLY A 4 50.40 -2.81 21.61
C GLY A 4 49.27 -1.96 21.01
N THR A 5 48.27 -2.55 20.32
CA THR A 5 47.10 -1.79 19.82
C THR A 5 46.00 -1.67 20.88
N THR A 6 45.45 -0.46 21.03
CA THR A 6 44.24 -0.20 21.85
C THR A 6 43.01 -0.15 20.95
N GLN A 7 41.95 -0.85 21.35
CA GLN A 7 40.64 -0.79 20.68
C GLN A 7 39.58 -0.37 21.70
N VAL A 8 38.68 0.51 21.29
CA VAL A 8 37.66 1.11 22.17
C VAL A 8 36.28 0.72 21.66
N PHE A 9 35.41 0.33 22.58
CA PHE A 9 34.00 0.01 22.32
C PHE A 9 33.13 0.98 23.14
N HIS A 10 32.03 1.43 22.53
CA HIS A 10 31.10 2.41 23.11
C HIS A 10 29.68 1.83 23.11
N ASP A 11 28.77 2.49 23.83
CA ASP A 11 27.32 2.17 23.86
C ASP A 11 26.99 0.71 24.23
N LEU A 12 27.81 0.12 25.10
CA LEU A 12 27.55 -1.18 25.72
C LEU A 12 26.63 -1.00 26.93
N ASP A 13 25.62 -1.87 27.04
CA ASP A 13 24.82 -2.02 28.25
C ASP A 13 25.68 -2.42 29.46
N SER A 14 25.16 -2.19 30.67
CA SER A 14 25.84 -2.64 31.88
C SER A 14 25.58 -4.12 32.14
N GLY A 15 26.64 -4.92 32.26
CA GLY A 15 26.55 -6.35 32.52
C GLY A 15 27.90 -7.05 32.39
N ASP A 16 27.92 -8.37 32.56
CA ASP A 16 29.10 -9.21 32.34
C ASP A 16 29.18 -9.66 30.88
N TYR A 17 30.30 -9.33 30.23
CA TYR A 17 30.57 -9.67 28.84
C TYR A 17 31.62 -10.79 28.75
N ARG A 18 31.40 -11.74 27.83
CA ARG A 18 32.43 -12.66 27.34
C ARG A 18 33.02 -12.08 26.06
N VAL A 19 34.35 -11.98 25.98
CA VAL A 19 35.06 -11.51 24.79
C VAL A 19 35.70 -12.70 24.09
N VAL A 20 35.51 -12.77 22.77
CA VAL A 20 36.01 -13.84 21.91
C VAL A 20 36.90 -13.22 20.83
N TRP A 21 38.13 -13.70 20.71
CA TRP A 21 39.01 -13.37 19.59
C TRP A 21 39.12 -14.57 18.67
N ILE A 22 38.85 -14.37 17.38
CA ILE A 22 38.95 -15.40 16.35
C ILE A 22 40.13 -15.06 15.46
N TYR A 23 40.94 -16.07 15.17
CA TYR A 23 42.14 -15.99 14.35
C TYR A 23 41.86 -16.56 12.96
N ASP A 24 42.68 -16.15 11.99
CA ASP A 24 42.65 -16.54 10.57
C ASP A 24 42.50 -18.05 10.26
N ASN A 25 42.97 -18.92 11.15
CA ASN A 25 42.86 -20.38 11.05
C ASN A 25 41.64 -20.96 11.81
N ALA A 26 40.66 -20.13 12.13
CA ALA A 26 39.49 -20.45 12.95
C ALA A 26 39.83 -21.07 14.33
N ARG A 27 41.03 -20.84 14.87
CA ARG A 27 41.27 -20.97 16.32
C ARG A 27 40.78 -19.71 17.03
N TYR A 28 40.56 -19.81 18.33
CA TYR A 28 40.01 -18.70 19.11
C TYR A 28 40.59 -18.62 20.51
N ALA A 29 40.47 -17.45 21.12
CA ALA A 29 40.76 -17.22 22.52
C ALA A 29 39.57 -16.57 23.22
N LEU A 30 39.40 -16.86 24.51
CA LEU A 30 38.29 -16.37 25.33
C LEU A 30 38.81 -15.52 26.49
N MET A 31 38.01 -14.53 26.87
CA MET A 31 38.07 -13.89 28.19
C MET A 31 36.65 -13.79 28.75
N ASP A 32 36.43 -14.48 29.86
CA ASP A 32 35.15 -14.54 30.55
C ASP A 32 34.99 -13.39 31.56
N SER A 33 33.74 -12.99 31.79
CA SER A 33 33.32 -12.09 32.86
C SER A 33 34.03 -10.72 32.89
N LEU A 34 34.02 -10.01 31.76
CA LEU A 34 34.33 -8.60 31.68
C LEU A 34 33.14 -7.75 32.13
N LEU A 35 33.14 -7.31 33.39
CA LEU A 35 32.11 -6.43 33.92
C LEU A 35 32.18 -5.03 33.29
N VAL A 36 31.16 -4.68 32.50
CA VAL A 36 30.92 -3.33 31.97
C VAL A 36 29.98 -2.60 32.91
N LYS A 37 30.42 -1.47 33.45
CA LYS A 37 29.65 -0.67 34.41
C LYS A 37 28.84 0.40 33.70
N LYS A 38 27.60 0.62 34.16
CA LYS A 38 26.72 1.69 33.64
C LYS A 38 27.42 3.04 33.77
N SER A 39 27.50 3.78 32.66
CA SER A 39 28.10 5.12 32.58
C SER A 39 29.57 5.19 33.07
N GLY A 40 30.33 4.10 32.94
CA GLY A 40 31.75 4.03 33.30
C GLY A 40 32.65 3.55 32.15
N MET A 41 33.97 3.67 32.34
CA MET A 41 34.97 3.11 31.43
C MET A 41 35.64 1.90 32.09
N THR A 42 35.55 0.72 31.47
CA THR A 42 36.26 -0.48 31.90
C THR A 42 37.53 -0.64 31.05
N TYR A 43 38.70 -0.52 31.67
CA TYR A 43 39.99 -0.82 31.04
C TYR A 43 40.41 -2.26 31.37
N ARG A 44 40.83 -3.02 30.36
CA ARG A 44 41.33 -4.38 30.53
C ARG A 44 42.60 -4.58 29.70
N LEU A 45 43.71 -4.82 30.40
CA LEU A 45 44.92 -5.34 29.77
C LEU A 45 44.71 -6.84 29.53
N VAL A 46 45.06 -7.32 28.34
CA VAL A 46 44.84 -8.69 27.90
C VAL A 46 46.19 -9.36 27.71
N GLU A 47 46.53 -10.25 28.64
CA GLU A 47 47.79 -11.00 28.69
C GLU A 47 47.49 -12.50 28.78
N ASN A 48 48.36 -13.33 28.21
CA ASN A 48 48.32 -14.80 28.35
C ASN A 48 46.96 -15.45 27.99
N LEU A 49 46.34 -14.99 26.91
CA LEU A 49 45.13 -15.62 26.35
C LEU A 49 45.38 -17.10 26.03
N VAL A 50 44.53 -17.97 26.56
CA VAL A 50 44.52 -19.40 26.22
C VAL A 50 43.93 -19.54 24.81
N LEU A 51 44.72 -20.10 23.89
CA LEU A 51 44.29 -20.36 22.53
C LEU A 51 43.66 -21.75 22.45
N HIS A 52 42.37 -21.78 22.17
CA HIS A 52 41.59 -22.99 21.96
C HIS A 52 41.80 -23.53 20.53
N PRO A 53 41.74 -24.86 20.33
CA PRO A 53 41.72 -25.44 19.00
C PRO A 53 40.47 -25.01 18.22
N ARG A 54 40.53 -25.14 16.89
CA ARG A 54 39.40 -24.92 16.00
C ARG A 54 38.29 -25.93 16.31
N ASP A 55 37.05 -25.45 16.45
CA ASP A 55 35.86 -26.25 16.71
C ASP A 55 34.63 -25.70 15.95
N THR A 56 33.48 -26.35 16.11
CA THR A 56 32.23 -25.99 15.43
C THR A 56 31.73 -24.56 15.76
N PHE A 57 32.09 -24.04 16.94
CA PHE A 57 31.73 -22.67 17.33
C PHE A 57 32.61 -21.65 16.60
N SER A 58 33.93 -21.88 16.59
CA SER A 58 34.86 -20.97 15.92
C SER A 58 34.75 -21.01 14.39
N ASP A 59 34.36 -22.15 13.83
CA ASP A 59 34.06 -22.29 12.40
C ASP A 59 32.85 -21.45 11.98
N ARG A 60 31.70 -21.61 12.64
CA ARG A 60 30.48 -20.84 12.32
C ARG A 60 30.69 -19.33 12.52
N MET A 61 31.41 -18.94 13.57
CA MET A 61 31.75 -17.54 13.79
C MET A 61 32.70 -17.00 12.70
N ASN A 62 33.69 -17.78 12.25
CA ASN A 62 34.60 -17.36 11.17
C ASN A 62 33.85 -17.25 9.83
N GLU A 63 32.95 -18.19 9.52
CA GLU A 63 32.10 -18.13 8.33
C GLU A 63 31.19 -16.89 8.31
N ALA A 64 30.53 -16.56 9.43
CA ALA A 64 29.69 -15.37 9.56
C ALA A 64 30.51 -14.06 9.38
N LEU A 65 31.71 -14.00 9.98
CA LEU A 65 32.63 -12.87 9.81
C LEU A 65 33.12 -12.73 8.36
N GLU A 66 33.48 -13.84 7.70
CA GLU A 66 33.89 -13.83 6.29
C GLU A 66 32.76 -13.40 5.34
N GLN A 67 31.53 -13.86 5.57
CA GLN A 67 30.36 -13.42 4.80
C GLN A 67 30.14 -11.91 4.95
N GLN A 68 30.26 -11.37 6.16
CA GLN A 68 30.15 -9.93 6.41
C GLN A 68 31.26 -9.14 5.69
N MET A 69 32.51 -9.60 5.75
CA MET A 69 33.65 -8.94 5.10
C MET A 69 33.58 -8.97 3.56
N ARG A 70 32.86 -9.93 2.97
CA ARG A 70 32.63 -10.04 1.53
C ARG A 70 31.39 -9.28 1.03
N SER A 71 30.52 -8.79 1.93
CA SER A 71 29.29 -8.08 1.55
C SER A 71 29.56 -6.58 1.29
N PRO A 72 29.15 -6.01 0.14
CA PRO A 72 29.28 -4.58 -0.13
C PRO A 72 28.34 -3.69 0.70
N VAL A 73 27.35 -4.27 1.37
CA VAL A 73 26.49 -3.59 2.35
C VAL A 73 26.50 -4.38 3.66
N PRO A 74 26.90 -3.79 4.81
CA PRO A 74 26.91 -4.49 6.09
C PRO A 74 25.50 -4.87 6.55
N ASN A 75 25.12 -6.14 6.45
CA ASN A 75 23.85 -6.65 6.93
C ASN A 75 23.85 -6.79 8.46
N LYS A 76 23.78 -5.66 9.17
CA LYS A 76 23.90 -5.60 10.63
C LYS A 76 22.84 -6.47 11.34
N LYS A 77 21.58 -6.44 10.88
CA LYS A 77 20.49 -7.26 11.45
C LYS A 77 20.65 -8.76 11.15
N GLY A 78 21.13 -9.12 9.96
CA GLY A 78 21.44 -10.52 9.63
C GLY A 78 22.55 -11.06 10.54
N MET A 79 23.63 -10.29 10.70
CA MET A 79 24.72 -10.63 11.63
C MET A 79 24.24 -10.68 13.09
N GLU A 80 23.41 -9.74 13.56
CA GLU A 80 22.83 -9.78 14.91
C GLU A 80 21.99 -11.04 15.14
N ARG A 81 21.29 -11.54 14.11
CA ARG A 81 20.53 -12.80 14.13
C ARG A 81 21.43 -14.04 14.12
N GLU A 82 22.44 -14.06 13.26
CA GLU A 82 23.39 -15.17 13.09
C GLU A 82 24.32 -15.31 14.31
N VAL A 83 24.88 -14.20 14.80
CA VAL A 83 25.61 -14.13 16.08
C VAL A 83 24.69 -14.45 17.26
N GLY A 84 23.40 -14.08 17.19
CA GLY A 84 22.39 -14.48 18.18
C GLY A 84 22.19 -16.00 18.24
N GLN A 85 22.07 -16.66 17.08
CA GLN A 85 21.97 -18.12 16.96
C GLN A 85 23.26 -18.82 17.43
N ILE A 86 24.44 -18.32 17.05
CA ILE A 86 25.72 -18.88 17.51
C ILE A 86 25.90 -18.66 19.03
N LYS A 87 25.43 -17.53 19.57
CA LYS A 87 25.40 -17.27 21.02
C LYS A 87 24.46 -18.23 21.75
N GLN A 88 23.28 -18.54 21.22
CA GLN A 88 22.38 -19.57 21.80
C GLN A 88 23.05 -20.96 21.80
N LEU A 89 23.67 -21.35 20.69
CA LEU A 89 24.40 -22.61 20.56
C LEU A 89 25.57 -22.74 21.57
N TYR A 90 26.24 -21.62 21.88
CA TYR A 90 27.36 -21.58 22.82
C TYR A 90 26.93 -21.37 24.29
N GLN A 91 25.75 -20.79 24.55
CA GLN A 91 25.19 -20.69 25.90
C GLN A 91 24.56 -22.01 26.37
N GLY A 92 24.16 -22.90 25.44
CA GLY A 92 23.63 -24.24 25.74
C GLY A 92 24.63 -25.24 26.33
N SER A 93 25.91 -24.88 26.50
CA SER A 93 26.96 -25.77 27.02
C SER A 93 27.51 -25.37 28.40
N PHE A 94 26.80 -24.51 29.14
CA PHE A 94 27.09 -24.20 30.55
C PHE A 94 25.96 -24.67 31.47
N SER A 95 26.24 -25.67 32.30
CA SER A 95 25.28 -26.32 33.19
C SER A 95 24.99 -25.51 34.45
N TRP A 96 23.71 -25.30 34.77
CA TRP A 96 23.29 -25.00 36.15
C TRP A 96 23.31 -26.29 36.99
N SER A 97 23.85 -26.22 38.21
CA SER A 97 24.02 -27.38 39.10
C SER A 97 23.12 -27.29 40.34
N GLY A 98 21.92 -27.81 40.24
CA GLY A 98 21.01 -28.08 41.36
C GLY A 98 20.16 -29.31 41.07
N PRO A 99 19.48 -29.88 42.08
CA PRO A 99 18.69 -31.09 41.90
C PRO A 99 17.44 -30.82 41.05
N GLY A 100 17.16 -31.75 40.13
CA GLY A 100 16.12 -31.64 39.11
C GLY A 100 16.54 -32.38 37.84
N LYS A 101 15.75 -32.23 36.77
CA LYS A 101 15.93 -32.99 35.51
C LYS A 101 15.73 -32.10 34.28
N MET A 102 16.43 -32.44 33.20
CA MET A 102 16.16 -31.85 31.88
C MET A 102 15.01 -32.57 31.22
N ILE A 103 14.00 -31.82 30.80
CA ILE A 103 12.93 -32.26 29.89
C ILE A 103 13.20 -31.61 28.54
N ARG A 104 13.10 -32.41 27.49
CA ARG A 104 13.11 -31.95 26.10
C ARG A 104 11.72 -32.10 25.52
N GLY A 105 11.52 -31.55 24.35
CA GLY A 105 10.27 -31.74 23.62
C GLY A 105 10.21 -30.88 22.38
N ARG A 106 9.14 -31.03 21.63
CA ARG A 106 8.83 -30.25 20.44
C ARG A 106 7.46 -29.62 20.59
N VAL A 107 7.38 -28.30 20.43
CA VAL A 107 6.10 -27.61 20.28
C VAL A 107 5.81 -27.49 18.78
N THR A 108 4.67 -28.01 18.38
CA THR A 108 4.11 -27.83 17.03
C THR A 108 2.76 -27.14 17.11
N ASP A 109 2.21 -26.74 15.98
CA ASP A 109 0.79 -26.44 15.87
C ASP A 109 0.00 -27.74 15.65
N GLU A 110 -1.31 -27.59 15.52
CA GLU A 110 -2.25 -28.63 15.11
C GLU A 110 -1.88 -29.34 13.80
N THR A 111 -1.13 -28.71 12.88
CA THR A 111 -0.73 -29.31 11.59
C THR A 111 0.60 -30.07 11.65
N GLY A 112 1.28 -30.05 12.81
CA GLY A 112 2.61 -30.60 13.00
C GLY A 112 3.74 -29.71 12.50
N GLU A 113 3.45 -28.48 12.05
CA GLU A 113 4.48 -27.49 11.76
C GLU A 113 5.12 -26.99 13.07
N PRO A 114 6.45 -26.79 13.10
CA PRO A 114 7.15 -26.39 14.32
C PRO A 114 6.80 -24.96 14.74
N LEU A 115 6.34 -24.78 15.98
CA LEU A 115 6.07 -23.44 16.52
C LEU A 115 7.36 -22.81 17.02
N ILE A 116 7.96 -22.00 16.15
CA ILE A 116 9.19 -21.25 16.41
C ILE A 116 8.89 -20.07 17.33
N GLY A 117 9.43 -20.07 18.55
CA GLY A 117 9.25 -18.99 19.51
C GLY A 117 8.19 -19.23 20.60
N ALA A 118 7.64 -20.44 20.71
CA ALA A 118 6.77 -20.83 21.82
C ALA A 118 7.56 -20.81 23.15
N THR A 119 6.99 -20.17 24.17
CA THR A 119 7.58 -20.06 25.51
C THR A 119 7.15 -21.26 26.35
N VAL A 120 8.10 -22.08 26.78
CA VAL A 120 7.90 -23.23 27.67
C VAL A 120 8.49 -22.89 29.03
N MET A 121 7.69 -22.82 30.07
CA MET A 121 8.11 -22.43 31.42
C MET A 121 7.53 -23.35 32.50
N THR A 122 8.12 -23.36 33.68
CA THR A 122 7.55 -24.09 34.83
C THR A 122 6.40 -23.31 35.44
N SER A 123 5.47 -23.96 36.15
CA SER A 123 4.26 -23.31 36.70
C SER A 123 4.54 -22.19 37.72
N SER A 124 5.72 -22.18 38.33
CA SER A 124 6.19 -21.08 39.19
C SER A 124 6.61 -19.83 38.40
N GLY A 125 6.81 -19.97 37.09
CA GLY A 125 7.33 -18.95 36.18
C GLY A 125 8.82 -18.65 36.33
N THR A 126 9.52 -19.34 37.25
CA THR A 126 10.91 -19.05 37.60
C THR A 126 11.94 -19.59 36.61
N ASN A 127 11.61 -20.67 35.88
CA ASN A 127 12.43 -21.25 34.82
C ASN A 127 11.63 -21.30 33.52
N GLY A 128 12.24 -20.86 32.41
CA GLY A 128 11.61 -20.90 31.10
C GLY A 128 12.60 -20.86 29.95
N VAL A 129 12.21 -21.47 28.84
CA VAL A 129 12.94 -21.54 27.58
C VAL A 129 12.00 -21.20 26.42
N VAL A 130 12.58 -20.97 25.24
CA VAL A 130 11.84 -20.69 24.01
C VAL A 130 12.23 -21.73 22.97
N THR A 131 11.27 -22.19 22.17
CA THR A 131 11.50 -23.19 21.13
C THR A 131 12.36 -22.67 19.97
N ASP A 132 13.12 -23.57 19.36
CA ASP A 132 13.97 -23.30 18.21
C ASP A 132 13.21 -23.36 16.86
N ILE A 133 13.95 -23.31 15.74
CA ILE A 133 13.40 -23.30 14.39
C ILE A 133 12.70 -24.61 13.99
N ASP A 134 13.02 -25.70 14.66
CA ASP A 134 12.40 -27.01 14.48
C ASP A 134 11.33 -27.26 15.55
N GLY A 135 10.96 -26.23 16.32
CA GLY A 135 9.96 -26.28 17.39
C GLY A 135 10.49 -26.92 18.67
N CYS A 136 11.77 -27.31 18.72
CA CYS A 136 12.32 -28.07 19.83
C CYS A 136 12.68 -27.18 21.02
N TYR A 137 12.53 -27.70 22.23
CA TYR A 137 12.93 -27.06 23.48
C TYR A 137 13.65 -28.03 24.42
N SER A 138 14.34 -27.46 25.41
CA SER A 138 15.05 -28.21 26.45
C SER A 138 15.01 -27.43 27.76
N LEU A 139 13.98 -27.67 28.58
CA LEU A 139 13.72 -26.98 29.85
C LEU A 139 14.32 -27.77 31.04
N PHE A 140 14.94 -27.07 31.99
CA PHE A 140 15.29 -27.67 33.28
C PHE A 140 14.09 -27.55 34.24
N LEU A 141 13.66 -28.68 34.81
CA LEU A 141 12.59 -28.76 35.81
C LEU A 141 13.22 -29.12 37.18
N PRO A 142 13.23 -28.19 38.16
CA PRO A 142 13.73 -28.44 39.51
C PRO A 142 13.01 -29.58 40.23
N GLU A 143 13.70 -30.22 41.16
CA GLU A 143 13.10 -31.26 42.01
C GLU A 143 11.93 -30.69 42.83
N GLY A 144 10.74 -31.26 42.65
CA GLY A 144 9.48 -30.82 43.28
C GLY A 144 8.55 -29.99 42.39
N GLU A 145 9.01 -29.49 41.24
CA GLU A 145 8.12 -28.97 40.20
C GLU A 145 7.72 -30.09 39.24
N THR A 146 6.42 -30.24 38.95
CA THR A 146 5.88 -31.30 38.07
C THR A 146 5.01 -30.76 36.94
N ILE A 147 4.81 -29.43 36.87
CA ILE A 147 3.92 -28.77 35.92
C ILE A 147 4.71 -27.79 35.04
N ILE A 148 4.53 -27.91 33.73
CA ILE A 148 5.04 -26.94 32.74
C ILE A 148 3.87 -26.26 32.02
N GLN A 149 4.05 -24.99 31.68
CA GLN A 149 3.12 -24.18 30.90
C GLN A 149 3.77 -23.76 29.58
N ILE A 150 3.01 -23.85 28.49
CA ILE A 150 3.46 -23.52 27.14
C ILE A 150 2.53 -22.46 26.55
N ASN A 151 3.12 -21.36 26.11
CA ASN A 151 2.43 -20.17 25.63
C ASN A 151 3.00 -19.74 24.28
N TYR A 152 2.13 -19.46 23.30
CA TYR A 152 2.51 -18.84 22.04
C TYR A 152 1.41 -17.88 21.57
N ALA A 153 1.78 -16.80 20.88
CA ALA A 153 0.84 -15.75 20.52
C ALA A 153 -0.11 -16.23 19.41
N GLY A 154 -1.43 -16.11 19.64
CA GLY A 154 -2.44 -16.67 18.74
C GLY A 154 -2.69 -18.17 18.94
N TYR A 155 -2.27 -18.75 20.07
CA TYR A 155 -2.47 -20.15 20.46
C TYR A 155 -2.97 -20.25 21.91
N HIS A 156 -3.71 -21.31 22.21
CA HIS A 156 -4.19 -21.57 23.57
C HIS A 156 -3.05 -22.00 24.49
N SER A 157 -2.96 -21.39 25.67
CA SER A 157 -2.01 -21.78 26.72
C SER A 157 -2.27 -23.21 27.20
N VAL A 158 -1.28 -24.10 27.05
CA VAL A 158 -1.36 -25.49 27.53
C VAL A 158 -0.56 -25.62 28.83
N SER A 159 -1.15 -26.26 29.84
CA SER A 159 -0.44 -26.68 31.06
C SER A 159 -0.38 -28.21 31.09
N ILE A 160 0.81 -28.77 31.27
CA ILE A 160 1.02 -30.22 31.38
C ILE A 160 1.41 -30.53 32.82
N GLU A 161 0.56 -31.31 33.49
CA GLU A 161 0.76 -31.78 34.86
C GLU A 161 1.45 -33.15 34.88
N GLU A 162 2.07 -33.50 36.01
CA GLU A 162 2.74 -34.80 36.24
C GLU A 162 3.81 -35.19 35.19
N VAL A 163 4.73 -34.28 34.85
CA VAL A 163 5.90 -34.59 33.99
C VAL A 163 6.96 -35.45 34.70
N ASP A 164 6.54 -36.41 35.54
CA ASP A 164 7.45 -36.99 36.53
C ASP A 164 8.36 -38.10 35.96
N ASN A 165 7.94 -38.76 34.88
CA ASN A 165 8.65 -39.90 34.27
C ASN A 165 9.01 -39.75 32.77
N GLN A 166 8.80 -38.57 32.16
CA GLN A 166 9.08 -38.35 30.74
C GLN A 166 10.24 -37.35 30.55
N SER A 167 11.27 -37.75 29.80
CA SER A 167 12.39 -36.88 29.39
C SER A 167 12.16 -36.17 28.06
N ILE A 168 11.10 -36.55 27.34
CA ILE A 168 10.63 -35.94 26.09
C ILE A 168 9.12 -35.70 26.23
N VAL A 169 8.68 -34.47 26.01
CA VAL A 169 7.28 -34.01 26.10
C VAL A 169 6.97 -33.13 24.90
N ASP A 170 6.46 -33.75 23.85
CA ASP A 170 6.04 -33.07 22.63
C ASP A 170 4.60 -32.57 22.79
N VAL A 171 4.32 -31.35 22.32
CA VAL A 171 3.08 -30.63 22.61
C VAL A 171 2.60 -29.89 21.36
N ALA A 172 1.51 -30.34 20.77
CA ALA A 172 0.78 -29.52 19.81
C ALA A 172 0.01 -28.44 20.59
N LEU A 173 0.26 -27.17 20.30
CA LEU A 173 -0.64 -26.09 20.71
C LEU A 173 -1.74 -25.95 19.67
N THR A 174 -2.97 -25.74 20.11
CA THR A 174 -4.09 -25.41 19.23
C THR A 174 -4.18 -23.90 19.06
N SER A 175 -4.38 -23.40 17.85
CA SER A 175 -4.54 -21.96 17.61
C SER A 175 -5.73 -21.36 18.38
N ALA A 176 -5.56 -20.12 18.83
CA ALA A 176 -6.53 -19.31 19.57
C ALA A 176 -6.88 -18.06 18.74
N ILE A 177 -7.44 -18.33 17.55
CA ILE A 177 -8.22 -17.50 16.64
C ILE A 177 -7.69 -16.09 16.27
N GLN A 178 -7.74 -15.79 14.98
CA GLN A 178 -7.38 -14.52 14.36
C GLN A 178 -8.33 -13.37 14.74
N LEU A 179 -7.79 -12.14 14.79
CA LEU A 179 -8.61 -10.92 14.84
C LEU A 179 -9.06 -10.54 13.42
N GLU A 180 -10.34 -10.77 13.10
CA GLU A 180 -10.96 -10.26 11.88
C GLU A 180 -11.58 -8.86 12.05
N GLU A 181 -11.63 -8.13 10.93
CA GLU A 181 -12.22 -6.80 10.80
C GLU A 181 -13.76 -6.87 10.90
N VAL A 182 -14.36 -6.05 11.77
CA VAL A 182 -15.82 -6.10 12.02
C VAL A 182 -16.62 -5.59 10.82
N VAL A 183 -17.09 -6.52 9.99
CA VAL A 183 -18.16 -6.28 9.02
C VAL A 183 -19.49 -6.71 9.65
N VAL A 184 -20.33 -5.74 10.02
CA VAL A 184 -21.68 -6.01 10.56
C VAL A 184 -22.60 -6.52 9.44
N MET A 185 -22.77 -7.85 9.36
CA MET A 185 -23.69 -8.53 8.44
C MET A 185 -24.72 -9.36 9.23
N ALA A 186 -25.73 -8.68 9.79
CA ALA A 186 -26.82 -9.33 10.52
C ALA A 186 -27.84 -9.97 9.55
N TYR A 187 -27.77 -11.28 9.37
CA TYR A 187 -28.80 -12.06 8.66
C TYR A 187 -29.60 -12.96 9.60
N SER A 188 -30.92 -12.96 9.41
CA SER A 188 -31.83 -14.01 9.89
C SER A 188 -32.58 -14.68 8.71
N VAL A 189 -32.57 -16.01 8.62
CA VAL A 189 -33.07 -16.82 7.48
C VAL A 189 -33.83 -18.07 8.00
N PRO A 190 -35.02 -18.43 7.48
CA PRO A 190 -35.80 -19.53 8.04
C PRO A 190 -35.16 -20.91 7.81
N LEU A 191 -35.46 -21.82 8.73
CA LEU A 191 -35.11 -23.23 8.73
C LEU A 191 -36.02 -23.99 7.75
N ILE A 192 -35.53 -25.08 7.14
CA ILE A 192 -36.24 -25.85 6.11
C ILE A 192 -37.05 -26.98 6.78
N LYS A 193 -37.74 -27.84 6.03
CA LYS A 193 -38.32 -29.10 6.52
C LYS A 193 -37.94 -30.29 5.62
N GLN A 194 -38.12 -31.49 6.19
CA GLN A 194 -37.56 -32.79 5.77
C GLN A 194 -37.99 -33.29 4.38
N ASP A 195 -38.93 -32.60 3.76
CA ASP A 195 -39.69 -32.99 2.57
C ASP A 195 -39.36 -32.14 1.33
N GLN A 196 -38.29 -31.33 1.36
CA GLN A 196 -37.79 -30.60 0.18
C GLN A 196 -36.64 -31.34 -0.53
N THR A 197 -36.73 -31.41 -1.87
CA THR A 197 -35.82 -32.16 -2.77
C THR A 197 -34.44 -31.50 -3.01
N ALA A 198 -33.97 -30.66 -2.09
CA ALA A 198 -32.58 -30.23 -2.07
C ALA A 198 -31.71 -31.34 -1.49
N SER A 199 -30.40 -31.35 -1.80
CA SER A 199 -29.42 -32.27 -1.21
C SER A 199 -29.10 -31.90 0.24
N ALA A 200 -30.12 -31.92 1.10
CA ALA A 200 -30.03 -31.56 2.51
C ALA A 200 -29.87 -32.80 3.38
N THR A 201 -28.81 -32.86 4.18
CA THR A 201 -28.72 -33.89 5.25
C THR A 201 -29.31 -33.33 6.53
N ILE A 202 -30.21 -34.08 7.16
CA ILE A 202 -30.97 -33.66 8.34
C ILE A 202 -30.70 -34.65 9.47
N LEU A 203 -30.34 -34.13 10.64
CA LEU A 203 -30.14 -34.90 11.86
C LEU A 203 -31.19 -34.51 12.91
N THR A 204 -31.90 -35.52 13.39
CA THR A 204 -32.99 -35.36 14.36
C THR A 204 -32.46 -35.35 15.80
N SER A 205 -33.21 -34.74 16.74
CA SER A 205 -32.84 -34.66 18.15
C SER A 205 -32.58 -36.01 18.87
N ASP A 206 -33.00 -37.14 18.30
CA ASP A 206 -32.69 -38.47 18.84
C ASP A 206 -31.36 -39.02 18.30
N GLN A 207 -31.04 -38.73 17.04
CA GLN A 207 -29.74 -39.03 16.45
C GLN A 207 -28.62 -38.19 17.08
N ILE A 208 -28.92 -36.92 17.41
CA ILE A 208 -28.01 -35.97 18.07
C ILE A 208 -27.77 -36.37 19.54
N ARG A 209 -28.80 -36.83 20.26
CA ARG A 209 -28.66 -37.37 21.63
C ARG A 209 -27.83 -38.66 21.70
N GLY A 210 -27.76 -39.43 20.60
CA GLY A 210 -26.91 -40.61 20.48
C GLY A 210 -25.44 -40.35 20.13
N LEU A 211 -24.95 -39.09 20.26
CA LEU A 211 -23.56 -38.72 19.99
C LEU A 211 -22.70 -38.71 21.28
N PRO A 212 -21.48 -39.27 21.26
CA PRO A 212 -20.72 -39.53 22.49
C PRO A 212 -20.08 -38.31 23.20
N THR A 213 -20.04 -37.12 22.59
CA THR A 213 -19.07 -36.04 22.94
C THR A 213 -19.58 -34.81 23.70
N ARG A 214 -20.90 -34.65 23.90
CA ARG A 214 -21.58 -33.33 24.09
C ARG A 214 -21.40 -32.28 22.98
N ASP A 215 -20.28 -32.20 22.27
CA ASP A 215 -20.02 -31.27 21.15
C ASP A 215 -20.84 -31.56 19.86
N ILE A 216 -21.31 -30.50 19.19
CA ILE A 216 -21.99 -30.51 17.89
C ILE A 216 -21.06 -30.91 16.72
N ASN A 217 -19.75 -30.74 16.85
CA ASN A 217 -18.81 -31.12 15.79
C ASN A 217 -18.79 -32.64 15.51
N ALA A 218 -19.22 -33.45 16.49
CA ALA A 218 -19.44 -34.89 16.32
C ALA A 218 -20.58 -35.28 15.33
N LEU A 219 -21.31 -34.31 14.75
CA LEU A 219 -22.24 -34.57 13.64
C LEU A 219 -21.51 -35.01 12.36
N SER A 220 -20.25 -34.59 12.17
CA SER A 220 -19.36 -34.94 11.05
C SER A 220 -19.32 -36.45 10.77
N GLY A 221 -19.13 -37.26 11.80
CA GLY A 221 -19.05 -38.73 11.72
C GLY A 221 -20.37 -39.44 11.35
N LYS A 222 -21.48 -38.72 11.17
CA LYS A 222 -22.79 -39.28 10.78
C LYS A 222 -23.39 -38.68 9.51
N VAL A 223 -22.70 -37.75 8.84
CA VAL A 223 -23.18 -37.09 7.60
C VAL A 223 -22.22 -37.40 6.45
N ALA A 224 -22.74 -37.95 5.36
CA ALA A 224 -21.94 -38.18 4.16
C ALA A 224 -21.57 -36.84 3.50
N GLY A 225 -20.28 -36.49 3.50
CA GLY A 225 -19.75 -35.28 2.84
C GLY A 225 -19.12 -34.25 3.79
N LEU A 226 -19.21 -34.46 5.10
CA LEU A 226 -18.48 -33.70 6.12
C LEU A 226 -17.25 -34.47 6.57
N PHE A 227 -16.20 -33.73 6.93
CA PHE A 227 -14.98 -34.24 7.54
C PHE A 227 -14.53 -33.25 8.62
N LEU A 228 -13.90 -33.74 9.69
CA LEU A 228 -13.19 -32.88 10.63
C LEU A 228 -11.79 -32.64 10.09
N GLU A 229 -11.35 -31.39 10.07
CA GLU A 229 -9.91 -31.08 10.09
C GLU A 229 -9.44 -31.08 11.56
N GLU A 230 -8.13 -31.09 11.79
CA GLU A 230 -7.56 -31.11 13.14
C GLU A 230 -7.90 -29.79 13.88
N GLY A 231 -8.65 -29.89 14.98
CA GLY A 231 -9.23 -28.73 15.69
C GLY A 231 -10.75 -28.78 15.93
N ASP A 232 -11.41 -29.91 15.64
CA ASP A 232 -12.87 -30.11 15.75
C ASP A 232 -13.74 -29.28 14.76
N GLU A 233 -13.16 -28.51 13.83
CA GLU A 233 -13.95 -27.75 12.86
C GLU A 233 -14.53 -28.63 11.72
N VAL A 234 -15.79 -28.35 11.35
CA VAL A 234 -16.56 -29.14 10.36
C VAL A 234 -16.35 -28.59 8.94
N ALA A 235 -15.54 -29.28 8.14
CA ALA A 235 -15.29 -28.96 6.73
C ALA A 235 -16.13 -29.80 5.75
N THR A 236 -16.30 -29.31 4.52
CA THR A 236 -16.89 -30.07 3.40
C THR A 236 -15.80 -30.50 2.41
N ARG A 237 -15.98 -31.62 1.71
CA ARG A 237 -14.93 -32.22 0.87
C ARG A 237 -14.55 -31.31 -0.32
N GLY A 238 -13.50 -30.51 -0.16
CA GLY A 238 -12.95 -29.60 -1.17
C GLY A 238 -12.96 -28.11 -0.79
N SER A 239 -13.37 -27.75 0.43
CA SER A 239 -13.38 -26.39 0.98
C SER A 239 -12.59 -26.33 2.30
N ARG A 240 -12.11 -25.13 2.66
CA ARG A 240 -11.55 -24.83 4.00
C ARG A 240 -12.66 -24.69 5.03
N ALA A 241 -12.35 -24.93 6.31
CA ALA A 241 -13.29 -24.85 7.42
C ALA A 241 -13.88 -23.44 7.64
N ASP A 242 -13.06 -22.40 7.42
CA ASP A 242 -13.40 -20.96 7.53
C ASP A 242 -14.61 -20.51 6.69
N GLY A 243 -15.00 -21.27 5.67
CA GLY A 243 -16.03 -20.90 4.71
C GLY A 243 -17.47 -21.27 5.06
N VAL A 244 -17.72 -22.12 6.06
CA VAL A 244 -19.06 -22.69 6.32
C VAL A 244 -19.94 -21.72 7.11
N LEU A 245 -21.13 -21.38 6.59
CA LEU A 245 -22.04 -20.45 7.26
C LEU A 245 -22.93 -21.16 8.30
N TYR A 246 -22.79 -20.82 9.57
CA TYR A 246 -23.63 -21.34 10.65
C TYR A 246 -24.81 -20.40 10.96
N TYR A 247 -26.00 -20.98 11.17
CA TYR A 247 -27.22 -20.26 11.51
C TYR A 247 -27.98 -20.97 12.64
N VAL A 248 -28.27 -20.28 13.75
CA VAL A 248 -29.04 -20.80 14.90
C VAL A 248 -30.39 -20.10 14.98
N ASP A 249 -31.49 -20.86 14.92
CA ASP A 249 -32.87 -20.35 14.77
C ASP A 249 -32.98 -19.30 13.66
N GLY A 250 -32.18 -19.54 12.63
CA GLY A 250 -32.04 -18.69 11.46
C GLY A 250 -31.08 -17.51 11.61
N ILE A 251 -30.55 -17.18 12.78
CA ILE A 251 -29.59 -16.06 12.97
C ILE A 251 -28.16 -16.55 12.68
N ARG A 252 -27.39 -15.83 11.86
CA ARG A 252 -25.98 -16.18 11.60
C ARG A 252 -25.16 -16.12 12.88
N VAL A 253 -24.36 -17.15 13.17
CA VAL A 253 -23.44 -17.23 14.32
C VAL A 253 -22.03 -17.60 13.86
N GLN A 254 -21.03 -17.30 14.69
CA GLN A 254 -19.65 -17.78 14.53
C GLN A 254 -19.48 -19.17 15.19
N GLY A 255 -18.49 -19.95 14.74
CA GLY A 255 -18.34 -21.36 15.15
C GLY A 255 -18.00 -21.56 16.63
N ASP A 256 -17.23 -20.62 17.19
CA ASP A 256 -16.88 -20.53 18.60
C ASP A 256 -18.11 -20.42 19.53
N MET A 257 -19.17 -19.69 19.14
CA MET A 257 -20.43 -19.64 19.89
C MET A 257 -21.18 -20.98 19.95
N LEU A 258 -20.93 -21.90 19.01
CA LEU A 258 -21.61 -23.21 18.99
C LEU A 258 -21.06 -24.18 20.04
N SER A 259 -19.78 -24.05 20.40
CA SER A 259 -19.13 -24.86 21.45
C SER A 259 -19.81 -24.75 22.82
N GLN A 260 -20.55 -23.65 23.05
CA GLN A 260 -21.23 -23.35 24.31
C GLN A 260 -22.68 -23.86 24.36
N MET A 261 -23.22 -24.42 23.26
CA MET A 261 -24.61 -24.87 23.15
C MET A 261 -24.78 -26.34 23.59
N GLY A 262 -25.72 -26.61 24.51
CA GLY A 262 -26.02 -27.98 24.90
C GLY A 262 -26.79 -28.77 23.82
N LYS A 263 -26.43 -30.04 23.57
CA LYS A 263 -27.22 -30.97 22.71
C LYS A 263 -28.68 -31.10 23.14
N GLU A 264 -28.95 -30.87 24.41
CA GLU A 264 -30.29 -30.86 25.01
C GLU A 264 -31.14 -29.70 24.51
N GLU A 265 -30.54 -28.64 23.96
CA GLU A 265 -31.21 -27.45 23.45
C GLU A 265 -31.49 -27.53 21.94
N ILE A 266 -30.82 -28.44 21.21
CA ILE A 266 -30.98 -28.59 19.75
C ILE A 266 -32.19 -29.48 19.42
N LEU A 267 -33.09 -28.96 18.58
CA LEU A 267 -34.24 -29.69 18.02
C LEU A 267 -33.83 -30.47 16.75
N LYS A 268 -33.08 -29.85 15.84
CA LYS A 268 -32.54 -30.48 14.63
C LYS A 268 -31.39 -29.67 14.03
N THR A 269 -30.57 -30.32 13.21
CA THR A 269 -29.56 -29.67 12.38
C THR A 269 -29.75 -30.08 10.92
N GLU A 270 -29.69 -29.12 10.00
CA GLU A 270 -29.87 -29.29 8.55
C GLU A 270 -28.67 -28.69 7.81
N ILE A 271 -28.17 -29.36 6.78
CA ILE A 271 -26.91 -28.97 6.12
C ILE A 271 -27.13 -28.89 4.61
N LEU A 272 -26.75 -27.75 4.03
CA LEU A 272 -26.90 -27.44 2.60
C LEU A 272 -25.52 -27.26 1.95
N GLN A 273 -25.38 -27.74 0.72
CA GLN A 273 -24.12 -27.67 -0.04
C GLN A 273 -24.35 -27.27 -1.50
N GLY A 274 -23.31 -26.74 -2.15
CA GLY A 274 -23.28 -26.42 -3.57
C GLY A 274 -24.41 -25.48 -4.02
N GLU A 275 -25.03 -25.80 -5.16
CA GLU A 275 -26.09 -24.99 -5.78
C GLU A 275 -27.30 -24.75 -4.84
N SER A 276 -27.63 -25.71 -3.96
CA SER A 276 -28.72 -25.54 -2.98
C SER A 276 -28.37 -24.50 -1.90
N ALA A 277 -27.11 -24.45 -1.47
CA ALA A 277 -26.62 -23.47 -0.51
C ALA A 277 -26.57 -22.06 -1.12
N THR A 278 -25.93 -21.91 -2.29
CA THR A 278 -25.80 -20.60 -2.95
C THR A 278 -27.14 -20.04 -3.44
N THR A 279 -28.08 -20.89 -3.87
CA THR A 279 -29.44 -20.47 -4.27
C THR A 279 -30.26 -19.94 -3.09
N LEU A 280 -30.06 -20.48 -1.88
CA LEU A 280 -30.86 -20.13 -0.70
C LEU A 280 -30.22 -19.05 0.18
N PHE A 281 -28.88 -19.02 0.29
CA PHE A 281 -28.12 -18.16 1.21
C PHE A 281 -27.17 -17.20 0.49
N GLY A 282 -27.12 -17.24 -0.85
CA GLY A 282 -26.33 -16.34 -1.66
C GLY A 282 -24.86 -16.78 -1.82
N PRO A 283 -24.04 -15.95 -2.48
CA PRO A 283 -22.69 -16.33 -2.93
C PRO A 283 -21.70 -16.72 -1.82
N GLU A 284 -21.86 -16.16 -0.61
CA GLU A 284 -21.06 -16.51 0.58
C GLU A 284 -21.29 -17.95 1.07
N ALA A 285 -22.39 -18.59 0.66
CA ALA A 285 -22.73 -19.96 1.00
C ALA A 285 -22.08 -21.01 0.08
N ALA A 286 -21.11 -20.63 -0.75
CA ALA A 286 -20.44 -21.52 -1.70
C ALA A 286 -19.76 -22.74 -1.04
N ASN A 287 -19.27 -22.58 0.19
CA ASN A 287 -18.65 -23.65 0.99
C ASN A 287 -19.65 -24.46 1.84
N GLY A 288 -20.93 -24.09 1.85
CA GLY A 288 -22.00 -24.77 2.57
C GLY A 288 -22.62 -23.94 3.70
N VAL A 289 -23.77 -24.43 4.20
CA VAL A 289 -24.55 -23.79 5.27
C VAL A 289 -25.02 -24.85 6.27
N VAL A 290 -24.87 -24.57 7.56
CA VAL A 290 -25.35 -25.39 8.67
C VAL A 290 -26.45 -24.62 9.42
N LEU A 291 -27.67 -25.16 9.38
CA LEU A 291 -28.87 -24.62 10.00
C LEU A 291 -29.21 -25.42 11.26
N ILE A 292 -29.14 -24.78 12.41
CA ILE A 292 -29.43 -25.36 13.73
C ILE A 292 -30.76 -24.78 14.21
N THR A 293 -31.71 -25.65 14.51
CA THR A 293 -32.96 -25.28 15.20
C THR A 293 -32.84 -25.61 16.67
N THR A 294 -33.11 -24.67 17.57
CA THR A 294 -33.23 -24.96 19.00
C THR A 294 -34.67 -25.36 19.37
N LYS A 295 -34.82 -26.01 20.52
CA LYS A 295 -36.13 -26.37 21.08
C LYS A 295 -36.91 -25.16 21.61
N LYS A 296 -36.29 -23.98 21.72
CA LYS A 296 -36.91 -22.73 22.17
C LYS A 296 -37.20 -21.75 21.01
N GLY A 297 -36.51 -21.85 19.87
CA GLY A 297 -36.75 -21.02 18.68
C GLY A 297 -37.57 -21.66 17.56
N GLY A 298 -38.26 -22.77 17.84
CA GLY A 298 -39.03 -23.52 16.85
C GLY A 298 -40.28 -22.78 16.33
N LYS A 299 -40.19 -22.21 15.13
CA LYS A 299 -41.30 -21.59 14.36
C LYS A 299 -42.15 -20.59 15.16
N GLY A 300 -41.50 -19.48 15.44
CA GLY A 300 -41.98 -18.38 16.27
C GLY A 300 -40.94 -18.12 17.33
N ALA A 301 -40.37 -16.91 17.35
CA ALA A 301 -39.79 -16.42 18.59
C ALA A 301 -40.91 -16.26 19.64
N ASP A 302 -40.57 -15.95 20.90
CA ASP A 302 -41.51 -15.55 21.96
C ASP A 302 -42.18 -14.18 21.67
N PHE A 303 -42.77 -14.05 20.48
CA PHE A 303 -43.73 -13.02 20.13
C PHE A 303 -45.10 -13.47 20.60
N ASP A 304 -45.77 -12.64 21.39
CA ASP A 304 -47.16 -12.92 21.74
C ASP A 304 -48.07 -12.93 20.49
N ALA A 305 -49.25 -13.54 20.65
CA ALA A 305 -50.20 -13.65 19.55
C ALA A 305 -50.65 -12.28 19.01
N ALA A 306 -50.64 -11.24 19.84
CA ALA A 306 -51.04 -9.89 19.44
C ALA A 306 -50.00 -9.23 18.51
N PHE A 307 -48.70 -9.44 18.74
CA PHE A 307 -47.65 -9.02 17.81
C PHE A 307 -47.77 -9.74 16.47
N LEU A 308 -47.98 -11.06 16.47
CA LEU A 308 -48.12 -11.84 15.23
C LEU A 308 -49.37 -11.43 14.45
N GLU A 309 -50.49 -11.18 15.14
CA GLU A 309 -51.72 -10.65 14.54
C GLU A 309 -51.47 -9.27 13.91
N ALA A 310 -50.93 -8.31 14.67
CA ALA A 310 -50.62 -6.96 14.19
C ALA A 310 -49.65 -6.97 13.00
N ALA A 311 -48.59 -7.79 13.05
CA ALA A 311 -47.62 -7.93 11.96
C ALA A 311 -48.23 -8.62 10.73
N SER A 312 -49.19 -9.53 10.91
CA SER A 312 -49.96 -10.13 9.81
C SER A 312 -50.98 -9.18 9.16
N GLN A 313 -51.28 -8.04 9.80
CA GLN A 313 -52.13 -6.99 9.24
C GLN A 313 -51.30 -5.85 8.59
N ALA A 314 -49.99 -5.79 8.86
CA ALA A 314 -49.06 -4.78 8.36
C ALA A 314 -48.65 -5.00 6.88
N SER A 315 -49.63 -4.90 5.99
CA SER A 315 -49.44 -4.98 4.54
C SER A 315 -48.76 -3.72 4.00
N SER A 316 -47.64 -3.88 3.29
CA SER A 316 -46.92 -2.75 2.67
C SER A 316 -46.01 -3.19 1.53
N ILE A 317 -45.80 -2.29 0.56
CA ILE A 317 -44.64 -2.38 -0.34
C ILE A 317 -43.52 -1.55 0.30
N ARG A 318 -42.37 -2.19 0.50
CA ARG A 318 -41.19 -1.64 1.16
C ARG A 318 -40.30 -0.97 0.12
N THR A 319 -39.89 0.26 0.41
CA THR A 319 -39.22 1.18 -0.53
C THR A 319 -38.09 1.98 0.09
N ASN A 320 -38.12 2.20 1.41
CA ASN A 320 -37.17 3.01 2.15
C ASN A 320 -36.12 2.12 2.84
N PHE A 321 -35.06 1.75 2.12
CA PHE A 321 -33.97 0.91 2.64
C PHE A 321 -32.75 1.76 2.99
N SER A 322 -32.11 1.48 4.13
CA SER A 322 -30.95 2.25 4.63
C SER A 322 -30.03 1.41 5.51
N ASP A 323 -28.72 1.59 5.37
CA ASP A 323 -27.69 0.94 6.20
C ASP A 323 -27.72 1.43 7.67
N TYR A 324 -28.41 2.53 7.96
CA TYR A 324 -28.62 3.06 9.32
C TYR A 324 -30.08 3.46 9.55
N ALA A 325 -30.58 3.24 10.78
CA ALA A 325 -31.96 3.55 11.13
C ALA A 325 -32.21 5.06 11.30
N PHE A 326 -31.47 5.70 12.22
CA PHE A 326 -31.56 7.12 12.51
C PHE A 326 -30.35 7.58 13.33
N TRP A 327 -30.15 8.91 13.41
CA TRP A 327 -29.18 9.53 14.32
C TRP A 327 -29.86 10.68 15.08
N GLN A 328 -29.75 10.71 16.40
CA GLN A 328 -30.43 11.72 17.24
C GLN A 328 -29.48 12.29 18.32
N PRO A 329 -28.69 13.34 17.99
CA PRO A 329 -27.67 13.89 18.88
C PRO A 329 -28.19 14.95 19.86
N LYS A 330 -29.50 15.29 19.85
CA LYS A 330 -30.07 16.42 20.61
C LYS A 330 -30.96 16.01 21.78
N LEU A 331 -30.99 14.73 22.15
CA LEU A 331 -31.76 14.27 23.30
C LEU A 331 -31.19 14.82 24.60
N ARG A 332 -32.09 15.30 25.46
CA ARG A 332 -31.82 15.63 26.86
C ARG A 332 -32.70 14.74 27.71
N THR A 333 -32.14 14.19 28.78
CA THR A 333 -32.93 13.48 29.78
C THR A 333 -33.75 14.46 30.62
N ASP A 334 -34.87 13.99 31.14
CA ASP A 334 -35.59 14.65 32.22
C ASP A 334 -34.84 14.54 33.57
N ALA A 335 -35.48 15.01 34.65
CA ALA A 335 -34.93 14.96 36.00
C ALA A 335 -34.77 13.53 36.56
N ASP A 336 -35.48 12.54 36.01
CA ASP A 336 -35.37 11.12 36.36
C ASP A 336 -34.29 10.41 35.53
N GLY A 337 -33.60 11.11 34.63
CA GLY A 337 -32.61 10.53 33.73
C GLY A 337 -33.20 9.82 32.50
N LYS A 338 -34.48 10.03 32.17
CA LYS A 338 -35.15 9.38 31.03
C LYS A 338 -35.22 10.30 29.82
N ALA A 339 -35.08 9.73 28.63
CA ALA A 339 -35.35 10.41 27.36
C ALA A 339 -36.25 9.53 26.51
N ILE A 340 -37.34 10.08 25.97
CA ILE A 340 -38.30 9.37 25.13
C ILE A 340 -38.51 10.19 23.85
N PHE A 341 -38.45 9.53 22.71
CA PHE A 341 -38.73 10.12 21.41
C PHE A 341 -39.40 9.10 20.50
N LYS A 342 -40.16 9.59 19.51
CA LYS A 342 -40.72 8.76 18.44
C LYS A 342 -39.84 8.85 17.22
N VAL A 343 -39.59 7.72 16.56
CA VAL A 343 -38.84 7.62 15.32
C VAL A 343 -39.47 6.56 14.42
N THR A 344 -39.31 6.72 13.11
CA THR A 344 -39.69 5.73 12.10
C THR A 344 -38.41 5.05 11.63
N PHE A 345 -38.38 3.72 11.66
CA PHE A 345 -37.27 2.94 11.12
C PHE A 345 -37.40 2.80 9.59
N PRO A 346 -36.30 2.56 8.88
CA PRO A 346 -36.33 2.06 7.49
C PRO A 346 -37.10 0.74 7.37
N ASP A 347 -37.48 0.40 6.13
CA ASP A 347 -38.25 -0.81 5.80
C ASP A 347 -37.41 -2.11 5.83
N ASP A 348 -36.15 -2.04 6.26
CA ASP A 348 -35.25 -3.18 6.37
C ASP A 348 -35.70 -4.15 7.48
N ILE A 349 -35.92 -5.41 7.07
CA ILE A 349 -36.13 -6.54 7.99
C ILE A 349 -34.75 -7.00 8.46
N THR A 350 -34.28 -6.40 9.57
CA THR A 350 -32.93 -6.57 10.10
C THR A 350 -32.89 -6.42 11.63
N ASN A 351 -31.72 -6.71 12.22
CA ASN A 351 -31.41 -6.40 13.61
C ASN A 351 -30.56 -5.12 13.68
N TRP A 352 -31.16 -4.03 14.16
CA TRP A 352 -30.53 -2.73 14.32
C TRP A 352 -29.72 -2.67 15.61
N GLN A 353 -28.39 -2.67 15.51
CA GLN A 353 -27.50 -2.35 16.64
C GLN A 353 -27.68 -0.87 17.00
N THR A 354 -27.95 -0.61 18.27
CA THR A 354 -28.24 0.72 18.81
C THR A 354 -27.09 1.15 19.71
N PHE A 355 -26.42 2.24 19.36
CA PHE A 355 -25.37 2.84 20.18
C PHE A 355 -25.92 4.08 20.89
N VAL A 356 -25.74 4.15 22.21
CA VAL A 356 -26.16 5.30 23.02
C VAL A 356 -24.94 5.91 23.69
N LEU A 357 -24.65 7.16 23.35
CA LEU A 357 -23.59 7.98 23.94
C LEU A 357 -24.23 9.11 24.75
N ALA A 358 -23.85 9.25 26.01
CA ALA A 358 -24.35 10.27 26.92
C ALA A 358 -23.21 11.07 27.54
N MET A 359 -23.44 12.37 27.76
CA MET A 359 -22.52 13.28 28.42
C MET A 359 -23.29 14.29 29.26
N ASN A 360 -22.82 14.62 30.46
CA ASN A 360 -23.41 15.65 31.32
C ASN A 360 -22.59 16.96 31.32
N ASP A 361 -23.16 18.02 31.89
CA ASP A 361 -22.54 19.36 31.94
C ASP A 361 -21.21 19.41 32.72
N LYS A 362 -20.90 18.36 33.51
CA LYS A 362 -19.60 18.19 34.21
C LYS A 362 -18.55 17.46 33.35
N LYS A 363 -18.83 17.23 32.07
CA LYS A 363 -18.01 16.47 31.12
C LYS A 363 -17.80 15.00 31.48
N GLN A 364 -18.70 14.42 32.29
CA GLN A 364 -18.71 12.98 32.53
C GLN A 364 -19.49 12.32 31.39
N SER A 365 -18.93 11.26 30.80
CA SER A 365 -19.52 10.51 29.70
C SER A 365 -19.83 9.06 30.08
N GLY A 366 -20.77 8.46 29.37
CA GLY A 366 -21.08 7.03 29.43
C GLY A 366 -21.59 6.52 28.10
N GLN A 367 -21.44 5.23 27.85
CA GLN A 367 -21.93 4.56 26.64
C GLN A 367 -22.63 3.25 26.97
N THR A 368 -23.58 2.86 26.14
CA THR A 368 -24.21 1.54 26.18
C THR A 368 -24.70 1.14 24.79
N GLU A 369 -24.89 -0.15 24.60
CA GLU A 369 -25.31 -0.75 23.33
C GLU A 369 -26.53 -1.64 23.53
N GLY A 370 -27.35 -1.75 22.49
CA GLY A 370 -28.55 -2.57 22.48
C GLY A 370 -28.93 -3.01 21.07
N ASN A 371 -30.03 -3.73 20.93
CA ASN A 371 -30.50 -4.28 19.65
C ASN A 371 -32.01 -4.11 19.52
N ILE A 372 -32.47 -3.70 18.33
CA ILE A 372 -33.89 -3.58 17.98
C ILE A 372 -34.13 -4.38 16.69
N ARG A 373 -35.05 -5.35 16.73
CA ARG A 373 -35.34 -6.23 15.59
C ARG A 373 -36.57 -5.77 14.82
N SER A 374 -36.43 -5.54 13.52
CA SER A 374 -37.53 -5.37 12.58
C SER A 374 -37.89 -6.72 11.96
N PHE A 375 -39.16 -7.13 12.01
CA PHE A 375 -39.60 -8.47 11.60
C PHE A 375 -40.95 -8.46 10.87
N LYS A 376 -41.12 -9.36 9.89
CA LYS A 376 -42.42 -9.71 9.29
C LYS A 376 -42.58 -11.24 9.27
N PRO A 377 -43.73 -11.80 9.73
CA PRO A 377 -43.96 -13.25 9.72
C PRO A 377 -43.98 -13.90 8.32
N LEU A 378 -44.28 -13.13 7.29
CA LEU A 378 -44.26 -13.55 5.89
C LEU A 378 -43.73 -12.38 5.05
N ALA A 379 -42.61 -12.57 4.34
CA ALA A 379 -41.92 -11.46 3.67
C ALA A 379 -41.44 -11.83 2.26
N ALA A 380 -41.51 -10.88 1.32
CA ALA A 380 -40.92 -10.95 0.00
C ALA A 380 -39.65 -10.10 -0.05
N ARG A 381 -38.49 -10.67 -0.38
CA ARG A 381 -37.19 -9.98 -0.49
C ARG A 381 -36.73 -9.94 -1.94
N LEU A 382 -36.03 -8.86 -2.33
CA LEU A 382 -35.58 -8.63 -3.71
C LEU A 382 -34.06 -8.42 -3.77
N SER A 383 -33.36 -9.33 -4.47
CA SER A 383 -31.91 -9.28 -4.70
C SER A 383 -31.61 -8.86 -6.14
N LEU A 384 -30.81 -7.81 -6.29
CA LEU A 384 -30.51 -7.14 -7.55
C LEU A 384 -29.01 -6.78 -7.67
N PRO A 385 -28.46 -6.73 -8.90
CA PRO A 385 -27.21 -6.03 -9.19
C PRO A 385 -27.19 -4.59 -8.63
N ARG A 386 -26.00 -4.10 -8.21
CA ARG A 386 -25.84 -2.76 -7.63
C ARG A 386 -25.95 -1.62 -8.65
N PHE A 387 -25.78 -1.97 -9.92
CA PHE A 387 -25.93 -1.13 -11.11
C PHE A 387 -26.16 -2.09 -12.30
N LEU A 388 -26.43 -1.55 -13.47
CA LEU A 388 -26.35 -2.25 -14.76
C LEU A 388 -25.63 -1.37 -15.78
N VAL A 389 -25.20 -1.94 -16.89
CA VAL A 389 -24.83 -1.22 -18.11
C VAL A 389 -25.89 -1.50 -19.18
N GLN A 390 -26.20 -0.51 -20.03
CA GLN A 390 -27.12 -0.72 -21.15
C GLN A 390 -26.60 -1.84 -22.07
N GLY A 391 -27.43 -2.85 -22.32
CA GLY A 391 -27.04 -4.06 -23.07
C GLY A 391 -26.57 -5.24 -22.21
N ASP A 392 -26.58 -5.11 -20.88
CA ASP A 392 -26.53 -6.22 -19.94
C ASP A 392 -27.79 -7.10 -20.04
N SER A 393 -27.67 -8.35 -19.61
CA SER A 393 -28.78 -9.15 -19.12
C SER A 393 -28.43 -9.78 -17.78
N ALA A 394 -29.33 -9.70 -16.79
CA ALA A 394 -29.04 -10.10 -15.42
C ALA A 394 -30.25 -10.76 -14.76
N TRP A 395 -30.07 -11.87 -14.05
CA TRP A 395 -31.15 -12.48 -13.27
C TRP A 395 -31.39 -11.75 -11.96
N ALA A 396 -32.53 -11.07 -11.85
CA ALA A 396 -33.06 -10.63 -10.56
C ALA A 396 -33.69 -11.82 -9.81
N ILE A 397 -33.54 -11.84 -8.49
CA ILE A 397 -33.99 -12.95 -7.63
C ILE A 397 -34.95 -12.41 -6.58
N GLY A 398 -36.13 -13.01 -6.51
CA GLY A 398 -37.18 -12.69 -5.55
C GLY A 398 -37.39 -13.89 -4.63
N LYS A 399 -37.34 -13.69 -3.32
CA LYS A 399 -37.47 -14.77 -2.34
C LYS A 399 -38.60 -14.47 -1.37
N VAL A 400 -39.56 -15.39 -1.24
CA VAL A 400 -40.58 -15.32 -0.19
C VAL A 400 -40.13 -16.19 1.00
N LEU A 401 -40.24 -15.66 2.21
CA LEU A 401 -39.90 -16.31 3.47
C LEU A 401 -41.14 -16.42 4.36
N ASN A 402 -41.46 -17.63 4.82
CA ASN A 402 -42.56 -17.93 5.72
C ASN A 402 -42.03 -18.35 7.10
N TYR A 403 -42.21 -17.49 8.09
CA TYR A 403 -41.86 -17.75 9.49
C TYR A 403 -43.08 -18.21 10.32
N LEU A 404 -44.27 -18.29 9.73
CA LEU A 404 -45.46 -18.84 10.38
C LEU A 404 -45.33 -20.35 10.63
N PRO A 405 -46.00 -20.91 11.65
CA PRO A 405 -45.94 -22.34 11.97
C PRO A 405 -46.42 -23.22 10.81
N ASP A 406 -47.46 -22.77 10.11
CA ASP A 406 -48.15 -23.50 9.05
C ASP A 406 -47.72 -23.12 7.63
N THR A 407 -47.99 -24.04 6.70
CA THR A 407 -47.79 -23.86 5.25
C THR A 407 -48.79 -22.88 4.67
N VAL A 408 -48.31 -21.83 4.00
CA VAL A 408 -49.13 -20.74 3.45
C VAL A 408 -49.33 -20.90 1.94
N SER A 409 -50.56 -20.71 1.47
CA SER A 409 -50.85 -20.51 0.03
C SER A 409 -50.91 -19.02 -0.29
N LEU A 410 -50.17 -18.61 -1.32
CA LEU A 410 -50.00 -17.21 -1.73
C LEU A 410 -49.67 -17.10 -3.23
N ARG A 411 -49.71 -15.87 -3.74
CA ARG A 411 -49.18 -15.50 -5.05
C ARG A 411 -47.92 -14.68 -4.88
N ALA A 412 -46.91 -14.86 -5.74
CA ALA A 412 -45.73 -14.00 -5.77
C ALA A 412 -45.19 -13.80 -7.20
N GLY A 413 -44.44 -12.72 -7.42
CA GLY A 413 -43.87 -12.42 -8.74
C GLY A 413 -43.37 -10.99 -8.89
N PHE A 414 -42.96 -10.64 -10.11
CA PHE A 414 -42.25 -9.39 -10.44
C PHE A 414 -43.07 -8.41 -11.27
N ALA A 415 -42.77 -7.12 -11.09
CA ALA A 415 -43.11 -6.03 -12.02
C ALA A 415 -41.83 -5.24 -12.38
N LEU A 416 -41.74 -4.79 -13.63
CA LEU A 416 -40.59 -4.04 -14.17
C LEU A 416 -41.06 -2.67 -14.69
N GLY A 417 -40.54 -1.58 -14.10
CA GLY A 417 -41.12 -0.25 -14.30
C GLY A 417 -42.61 -0.23 -13.94
N ASP A 418 -43.42 0.46 -14.76
CA ASP A 418 -44.87 0.59 -14.59
C ASP A 418 -45.68 -0.61 -15.12
N THR A 419 -45.05 -1.77 -15.39
CA THR A 419 -45.77 -2.96 -15.88
C THR A 419 -46.53 -3.71 -14.79
N ASP A 420 -47.62 -4.38 -15.17
CA ASP A 420 -48.37 -5.25 -14.27
C ASP A 420 -47.52 -6.42 -13.74
N ALA A 421 -47.79 -6.81 -12.50
CA ALA A 421 -47.08 -7.89 -11.84
C ALA A 421 -47.41 -9.26 -12.44
N VAL A 422 -46.40 -9.98 -12.92
CA VAL A 422 -46.53 -11.37 -13.38
C VAL A 422 -46.46 -12.31 -12.17
N LEU A 423 -47.62 -12.55 -11.55
CA LEU A 423 -47.76 -13.39 -10.36
C LEU A 423 -47.96 -14.88 -10.69
N ARG A 424 -47.43 -15.74 -9.83
CA ARG A 424 -47.61 -17.21 -9.85
C ARG A 424 -48.12 -17.69 -8.49
N ASP A 425 -48.95 -18.73 -8.50
CA ASP A 425 -49.48 -19.39 -7.30
C ASP A 425 -48.43 -20.30 -6.66
N TYR A 426 -48.26 -20.21 -5.34
CA TYR A 426 -47.32 -20.99 -4.53
C TYR A 426 -47.99 -21.52 -3.25
N ARG A 427 -47.47 -22.65 -2.74
CA ARG A 427 -47.81 -23.20 -1.42
C ARG A 427 -46.50 -23.48 -0.69
N ILE A 428 -46.15 -22.64 0.29
CA ILE A 428 -44.81 -22.62 0.88
C ILE A 428 -44.85 -23.02 2.36
N ALA A 429 -43.98 -23.96 2.74
CA ALA A 429 -43.76 -24.30 4.15
C ALA A 429 -42.83 -23.27 4.82
N ASP A 430 -41.72 -22.95 4.16
CA ASP A 430 -40.63 -22.16 4.74
C ASP A 430 -40.10 -21.06 3.79
N ALA A 431 -39.88 -21.37 2.51
CA ALA A 431 -39.49 -20.37 1.50
C ALA A 431 -39.84 -20.79 0.07
N VAL A 432 -39.81 -19.83 -0.87
CA VAL A 432 -39.71 -20.09 -2.32
C VAL A 432 -38.91 -18.98 -2.99
N THR A 433 -38.24 -19.31 -4.10
CA THR A 433 -37.50 -18.36 -4.94
C THR A 433 -38.13 -18.30 -6.34
N ASP A 434 -38.25 -17.11 -6.90
CA ASP A 434 -38.53 -16.85 -8.31
C ASP A 434 -37.44 -15.95 -8.92
N SER A 435 -37.34 -15.91 -10.24
CA SER A 435 -36.37 -15.07 -10.95
C SER A 435 -36.93 -14.49 -12.24
N VAL A 436 -36.53 -13.26 -12.55
CA VAL A 436 -36.84 -12.58 -13.82
C VAL A 436 -35.55 -12.09 -14.47
N LEU A 437 -35.48 -12.14 -15.80
CA LEU A 437 -34.36 -11.60 -16.56
C LEU A 437 -34.55 -10.09 -16.75
N LEU A 438 -33.64 -9.30 -16.20
CA LEU A 438 -33.51 -7.88 -16.50
C LEU A 438 -32.71 -7.71 -17.79
N SER A 439 -33.14 -6.78 -18.64
CA SER A 439 -32.43 -6.39 -19.88
C SER A 439 -32.69 -4.89 -20.14
N PRO A 440 -31.93 -3.97 -19.53
CA PRO A 440 -32.22 -2.54 -19.59
C PRO A 440 -31.95 -1.94 -20.98
N THR A 441 -32.92 -1.19 -21.47
CA THR A 441 -32.82 -0.44 -22.74
C THR A 441 -32.59 1.06 -22.53
N THR A 442 -32.81 1.57 -21.33
CA THR A 442 -32.57 2.97 -20.91
C THR A 442 -31.16 3.16 -20.33
N THR A 443 -30.77 4.41 -20.05
CA THR A 443 -29.47 4.80 -19.47
C THR A 443 -29.62 5.73 -18.25
N ASP A 444 -30.71 5.55 -17.50
CA ASP A 444 -31.02 6.31 -16.28
C ASP A 444 -31.15 5.28 -15.14
N SER A 445 -32.35 4.71 -15.00
CA SER A 445 -32.62 3.72 -13.97
C SER A 445 -33.70 2.73 -14.40
N LEU A 446 -33.66 1.55 -13.78
CA LEU A 446 -34.64 0.48 -13.93
C LEU A 446 -35.26 0.20 -12.56
N GLN A 447 -36.55 0.50 -12.42
CA GLN A 447 -37.31 0.13 -11.24
C GLN A 447 -37.71 -1.36 -11.33
N VAL A 448 -37.45 -2.11 -10.26
CA VAL A 448 -37.82 -3.52 -10.13
C VAL A 448 -38.60 -3.70 -8.84
N LYS A 449 -39.71 -4.42 -8.93
CA LYS A 449 -40.58 -4.75 -7.79
C LYS A 449 -40.81 -6.25 -7.72
N PHE A 450 -40.72 -6.81 -6.53
CA PHE A 450 -41.11 -8.19 -6.23
C PHE A 450 -42.12 -8.17 -5.08
N LEU A 451 -43.25 -8.82 -5.27
CA LEU A 451 -44.39 -8.78 -4.34
C LEU A 451 -44.95 -10.17 -4.07
N LEU A 452 -45.57 -10.32 -2.90
CA LEU A 452 -46.44 -11.43 -2.53
C LEU A 452 -47.85 -10.91 -2.17
N GLN A 453 -48.84 -11.76 -2.38
CA GLN A 453 -50.26 -11.50 -2.05
C GLN A 453 -50.91 -12.79 -1.54
N LYS A 454 -51.69 -12.71 -0.46
CA LYS A 454 -52.56 -13.80 0.03
C LYS A 454 -54.04 -13.51 -0.26
N GLN A 455 -54.86 -14.56 -0.23
CA GLN A 455 -56.31 -14.46 -0.42
C GLN A 455 -57.03 -13.72 0.73
N ASP A 456 -56.44 -13.65 1.92
CA ASP A 456 -56.96 -12.90 3.07
C ASP A 456 -56.61 -11.40 3.03
N GLY A 457 -56.02 -10.92 1.94
CA GLY A 457 -55.68 -9.52 1.72
C GLY A 457 -54.28 -9.11 2.19
N TYR A 458 -53.50 -10.00 2.82
CA TYR A 458 -52.13 -9.68 3.19
C TYR A 458 -51.21 -9.51 1.96
N THR A 459 -50.41 -8.43 1.95
CA THR A 459 -49.40 -8.19 0.91
C THR A 459 -48.08 -7.69 1.49
N ASP A 460 -46.96 -8.23 1.02
CA ASP A 460 -45.62 -7.66 1.23
C ASP A 460 -44.89 -7.56 -0.11
N GLY A 461 -43.85 -6.74 -0.19
CA GLY A 461 -42.98 -6.67 -1.36
C GLY A 461 -41.86 -5.67 -1.16
N GLU A 462 -40.85 -5.75 -2.02
CA GLU A 462 -39.79 -4.74 -2.12
C GLU A 462 -39.81 -4.11 -3.50
N GLN A 463 -39.62 -2.80 -3.56
CA GLN A 463 -39.41 -2.06 -4.80
C GLN A 463 -38.09 -1.29 -4.68
N ARG A 464 -37.19 -1.51 -5.63
CA ARG A 464 -35.84 -0.94 -5.66
C ARG A 464 -35.57 -0.35 -7.05
N SER A 465 -34.68 0.64 -7.11
CA SER A 465 -34.21 1.22 -8.38
C SER A 465 -32.75 0.84 -8.61
N ILE A 466 -32.41 0.44 -9.84
CA ILE A 466 -31.04 0.13 -10.26
C ILE A 466 -30.60 1.20 -11.26
N GLU A 467 -29.45 1.82 -11.02
CA GLU A 467 -28.87 2.79 -11.96
C GLU A 467 -28.26 2.08 -13.19
N VAL A 468 -28.54 2.60 -14.39
CA VAL A 468 -28.09 2.00 -15.66
C VAL A 468 -27.09 2.93 -16.36
N PHE A 469 -25.83 2.53 -16.37
CA PHE A 469 -24.74 3.27 -16.99
C PHE A 469 -24.75 3.12 -18.53
N PRO A 470 -24.32 4.14 -19.28
CA PRO A 470 -24.11 4.01 -20.71
C PRO A 470 -22.93 3.07 -21.03
N PRO A 471 -22.92 2.43 -22.21
CA PRO A 471 -21.79 1.64 -22.66
C PRO A 471 -20.66 2.55 -23.14
N GLY A 472 -19.44 2.01 -23.21
CA GLY A 472 -18.25 2.72 -23.68
C GLY A 472 -17.53 3.50 -22.58
N LEU A 473 -16.90 4.64 -22.91
CA LEU A 473 -16.06 5.41 -22.00
C LEU A 473 -16.08 6.92 -22.27
N GLU A 474 -15.83 7.75 -21.24
CA GLU A 474 -15.65 9.20 -21.38
C GLU A 474 -14.24 9.50 -21.92
N ARG A 475 -14.17 9.99 -23.16
CA ARG A 475 -12.94 10.27 -23.89
C ARG A 475 -12.56 11.74 -23.82
N THR A 476 -11.25 11.97 -23.76
CA THR A 476 -10.66 13.29 -23.93
C THR A 476 -10.20 13.46 -25.37
N ALA A 477 -10.58 14.54 -26.05
CA ALA A 477 -10.01 14.96 -27.34
C ALA A 477 -9.40 16.36 -27.21
N GLY A 478 -8.13 16.54 -27.55
CA GLY A 478 -7.45 17.81 -27.34
C GLY A 478 -6.05 17.90 -27.93
N LYS A 479 -5.34 18.96 -27.57
CA LYS A 479 -3.99 19.30 -28.07
C LYS A 479 -3.13 19.79 -26.91
N PHE A 480 -1.85 19.40 -26.90
CA PHE A 480 -0.83 19.85 -25.95
C PHE A 480 0.32 20.53 -26.70
N ILE A 481 0.95 21.53 -26.08
CA ILE A 481 2.18 22.16 -26.58
C ILE A 481 3.04 22.71 -25.42
N ALA A 482 4.37 22.58 -25.56
CA ALA A 482 5.35 23.24 -24.71
C ALA A 482 5.87 24.52 -25.41
N LEU A 483 5.69 25.67 -24.78
CA LEU A 483 5.94 27.00 -25.37
C LEU A 483 7.26 27.59 -24.85
N GLU A 484 8.37 27.07 -25.35
CA GLU A 484 9.74 27.40 -24.90
C GLU A 484 10.11 28.89 -25.00
N GLY A 485 9.63 29.57 -26.04
CA GLY A 485 9.94 30.97 -26.35
C GLY A 485 8.72 31.69 -26.93
N ASP A 486 8.89 32.96 -27.29
CA ASP A 486 7.81 33.78 -27.83
C ASP A 486 7.20 33.12 -29.08
N THR A 487 5.93 32.74 -28.97
CA THR A 487 5.24 31.86 -29.94
C THR A 487 3.79 32.29 -30.05
N THR A 488 3.20 32.26 -31.25
CA THR A 488 1.75 32.41 -31.43
C THR A 488 1.22 31.28 -32.31
N PHE A 489 0.12 30.68 -31.90
CA PHE A 489 -0.59 29.63 -32.65
C PHE A 489 -2.10 29.78 -32.49
N GLN A 490 -2.86 29.04 -33.32
CA GLN A 490 -4.31 29.06 -33.35
C GLN A 490 -4.84 27.64 -33.46
N TRP A 491 -5.81 27.28 -32.62
CA TRP A 491 -6.46 25.97 -32.62
C TRP A 491 -7.98 26.10 -32.78
N THR A 492 -8.56 25.17 -33.52
CA THR A 492 -10.02 24.97 -33.64
C THR A 492 -10.43 23.64 -32.99
N PHE A 493 -11.69 23.57 -32.58
CA PHE A 493 -12.32 22.47 -31.84
C PHE A 493 -13.71 22.17 -32.43
N PRO A 494 -14.16 20.91 -32.51
CA PRO A 494 -15.50 20.60 -33.02
C PRO A 494 -16.61 20.98 -32.03
N ASP A 495 -17.68 21.61 -32.52
CA ASP A 495 -18.86 21.94 -31.70
C ASP A 495 -19.57 20.68 -31.13
N SER A 496 -19.44 19.54 -31.81
CA SER A 496 -20.09 18.28 -31.45
C SER A 496 -19.55 17.61 -30.18
N LEU A 497 -18.41 18.06 -29.63
CA LEU A 497 -17.75 17.45 -28.47
C LEU A 497 -17.91 18.28 -27.17
N GLY A 498 -18.74 19.33 -27.19
CA GLY A 498 -19.05 20.12 -26.00
C GLY A 498 -17.98 21.17 -25.65
N GLU A 499 -17.86 21.49 -24.36
CA GLU A 499 -17.03 22.59 -23.86
C GLU A 499 -15.53 22.31 -23.98
N VAL A 500 -14.73 23.32 -24.34
CA VAL A 500 -13.27 23.22 -24.41
C VAL A 500 -12.65 23.72 -23.10
N HIS A 501 -12.05 22.81 -22.35
CA HIS A 501 -11.28 23.09 -21.14
C HIS A 501 -9.83 23.46 -21.50
N LEU A 502 -9.29 24.48 -20.85
CA LEU A 502 -7.94 25.01 -21.02
C LEU A 502 -7.17 24.86 -19.72
N TYR A 503 -5.93 24.38 -19.81
CA TYR A 503 -4.99 24.34 -18.68
C TYR A 503 -3.60 24.81 -19.09
N ALA A 504 -2.99 25.65 -18.26
CA ALA A 504 -1.66 26.19 -18.49
C ALA A 504 -0.81 26.20 -17.21
N ARG A 505 0.51 25.96 -17.34
CA ARG A 505 1.46 25.93 -16.21
C ARG A 505 2.83 26.49 -16.58
N ALA A 506 3.47 27.27 -15.70
CA ALA A 506 4.75 27.93 -15.96
C ALA A 506 5.51 28.23 -14.65
N ASP A 507 6.35 27.28 -14.23
CA ASP A 507 6.78 27.12 -12.83
C ASP A 507 8.30 27.29 -12.68
N VAL A 508 8.86 28.51 -12.89
CA VAL A 508 10.34 28.68 -12.92
C VAL A 508 10.93 29.71 -11.96
N LEU A 509 10.75 31.03 -12.18
CA LEU A 509 11.54 32.01 -11.42
C LEU A 509 11.06 32.16 -9.96
N GLU A 510 9.74 32.24 -9.76
CA GLU A 510 9.13 32.28 -8.42
C GLU A 510 9.38 30.96 -7.67
N VAL A 511 9.37 29.84 -8.39
CA VAL A 511 9.73 28.51 -7.89
C VAL A 511 11.17 28.45 -7.39
N LEU A 512 12.13 28.94 -8.17
CA LEU A 512 13.54 28.98 -7.74
C LEU A 512 13.72 29.89 -6.52
N GLU A 513 13.03 31.03 -6.43
CA GLU A 513 13.08 31.90 -5.25
C GLU A 513 12.43 31.26 -4.01
N GLU A 514 11.31 30.54 -4.16
CA GLU A 514 10.64 29.79 -3.08
C GLU A 514 11.55 28.68 -2.52
N GLU A 515 12.16 27.89 -3.41
CA GLU A 515 13.07 26.79 -3.04
C GLU A 515 14.36 27.31 -2.39
N ILE A 516 14.94 28.40 -2.91
CA ILE A 516 16.09 29.08 -2.29
C ILE A 516 15.72 29.60 -0.90
N ALA A 517 14.58 30.28 -0.76
CA ALA A 517 14.12 30.77 0.53
C ALA A 517 13.93 29.62 1.53
N ARG A 518 13.34 28.50 1.09
CA ARG A 518 13.16 27.31 1.92
C ARG A 518 14.47 26.66 2.33
N LEU A 519 15.44 26.51 1.42
CA LEU A 519 16.77 26.01 1.75
C LEU A 519 17.40 26.87 2.85
N ILE A 520 17.40 28.20 2.71
CA ILE A 520 18.00 29.13 3.69
C ILE A 520 17.44 28.94 5.11
N HIS A 521 16.13 28.71 5.23
CA HIS A 521 15.42 28.50 6.50
C HIS A 521 15.49 27.06 7.04
N TYR A 522 16.11 26.11 6.32
CA TYR A 522 16.21 24.73 6.76
C TYR A 522 17.00 24.63 8.08
N GLU A 523 16.38 24.05 9.12
CA GLU A 523 16.84 24.20 10.51
C GLU A 523 18.04 23.31 10.87
N TYR A 524 18.22 22.19 10.17
CA TYR A 524 19.24 21.20 10.49
C TYR A 524 20.64 21.58 9.96
N ASP A 525 21.67 21.14 10.67
CA ASP A 525 23.06 21.59 10.52
C ASP A 525 24.05 20.43 10.23
N CYS A 526 23.66 19.42 9.44
CA CYS A 526 24.66 18.50 8.88
C CYS A 526 25.54 19.22 7.84
N ASN A 527 26.75 18.72 7.57
CA ASN A 527 27.70 19.42 6.70
C ASN A 527 27.18 19.54 5.24
N GLU A 528 26.42 18.55 4.75
CA GLU A 528 25.74 18.63 3.44
C GLU A 528 24.70 19.76 3.44
N GLN A 529 23.80 19.78 4.43
CA GLN A 529 22.72 20.77 4.55
C GLN A 529 23.29 22.19 4.68
N MET A 530 24.37 22.38 5.46
CA MET A 530 25.04 23.68 5.56
C MET A 530 25.67 24.11 4.24
N ALA A 531 26.27 23.20 3.46
CA ALA A 531 26.78 23.51 2.12
C ALA A 531 25.64 23.84 1.13
N SER A 532 24.53 23.11 1.18
CA SER A 532 23.32 23.37 0.40
C SER A 532 22.68 24.72 0.74
N ARG A 533 22.64 25.08 2.03
CA ARG A 533 22.22 26.40 2.55
C ARG A 533 23.17 27.52 2.10
N LEU A 534 24.48 27.26 2.08
CA LEU A 534 25.44 28.22 1.56
C LEU A 534 25.21 28.47 0.06
N LYS A 535 25.11 27.42 -0.76
CA LYS A 535 24.75 27.54 -2.19
C LYS A 535 23.44 28.32 -2.39
N ALA A 536 22.41 28.09 -1.57
CA ALA A 536 21.17 28.87 -1.62
C ALA A 536 21.37 30.37 -1.31
N LEU A 537 22.18 30.73 -0.31
CA LEU A 537 22.52 32.14 -0.03
C LEU A 537 23.31 32.79 -1.18
N LEU A 538 24.24 32.06 -1.81
CA LEU A 538 25.01 32.53 -2.96
C LEU A 538 24.14 32.68 -4.22
N ALA A 539 23.12 31.83 -4.38
CA ALA A 539 22.11 31.92 -5.43
C ALA A 539 21.14 33.09 -5.19
N GLU A 540 20.70 33.33 -3.95
CA GLU A 540 19.88 34.50 -3.60
C GLU A 540 20.64 35.81 -3.86
N GLU A 541 21.93 35.89 -3.52
CA GLU A 541 22.78 37.04 -3.84
C GLU A 541 22.87 37.30 -5.35
N GLN A 542 22.93 36.22 -6.14
CA GLN A 542 22.98 36.27 -7.60
C GLN A 542 21.63 36.69 -8.23
N ILE A 543 20.51 36.21 -7.70
CA ILE A 543 19.17 36.65 -8.11
C ILE A 543 18.92 38.11 -7.68
N ALA A 544 19.39 38.51 -6.49
CA ALA A 544 19.27 39.88 -6.02
C ALA A 544 20.05 40.85 -6.93
N ALA A 545 21.31 40.53 -7.25
CA ALA A 545 22.10 41.30 -8.23
C ALA A 545 21.40 41.37 -9.60
N PHE A 546 20.89 40.25 -10.10
CA PHE A 546 20.18 40.18 -11.37
C PHE A 546 18.89 41.02 -11.39
N LYS A 547 18.11 41.01 -10.30
CA LYS A 547 16.89 41.82 -10.15
C LYS A 547 17.16 43.28 -9.75
N ASN A 548 18.43 43.71 -9.75
CA ASN A 548 18.88 45.02 -9.25
C ASN A 548 18.35 45.34 -7.83
N ARG A 549 18.33 44.33 -6.96
CA ARG A 549 17.90 44.39 -5.55
C ARG A 549 19.12 44.28 -4.63
N LYS A 550 19.10 44.99 -3.50
CA LYS A 550 20.17 44.90 -2.49
C LYS A 550 20.09 43.57 -1.73
N PHE A 551 21.12 42.74 -1.83
CA PHE A 551 21.27 41.55 -0.98
C PHE A 551 21.65 41.95 0.45
N SER A 552 20.95 41.40 1.45
CA SER A 552 21.11 41.76 2.87
C SER A 552 21.76 40.66 3.73
N LYS A 553 21.85 39.41 3.24
CA LYS A 553 22.25 38.24 4.05
C LYS A 553 23.74 37.90 3.97
N ARG A 554 24.59 38.78 3.42
CA ARG A 554 26.06 38.55 3.30
C ARG A 554 26.73 38.23 4.64
N ALA A 555 26.29 38.83 5.74
CA ALA A 555 26.78 38.50 7.09
C ALA A 555 26.32 37.12 7.60
N GLN A 556 25.13 36.64 7.18
CA GLN A 556 24.65 35.30 7.49
C GLN A 556 25.45 34.24 6.73
N ALA A 557 25.71 34.47 5.44
CA ALA A 557 26.57 33.60 4.63
C ALA A 557 27.99 33.50 5.20
N GLN A 558 28.61 34.62 5.62
CA GLN A 558 29.94 34.57 6.27
C GLN A 558 29.93 33.81 7.60
N LYS A 559 28.89 33.92 8.42
CA LYS A 559 28.74 33.10 9.64
C LYS A 559 28.64 31.60 9.32
N LEU A 560 27.89 31.25 8.28
CA LEU A 560 27.73 29.86 7.83
C LEU A 560 29.05 29.29 7.28
N ILE A 561 29.78 30.05 6.46
CA ILE A 561 31.14 29.70 5.98
C ILE A 561 32.07 29.40 7.16
N ASN A 562 32.13 30.29 8.16
CA ASN A 562 32.98 30.09 9.33
C ASN A 562 32.59 28.82 10.11
N ARG A 563 31.30 28.51 10.22
CA ARG A 563 30.81 27.28 10.87
C ARG A 563 31.18 26.01 10.10
N ILE A 564 31.05 26.03 8.78
CA ILE A 564 31.46 24.92 7.91
C ILE A 564 32.97 24.67 8.04
N LEU A 565 33.80 25.71 8.04
CA LEU A 565 35.25 25.59 8.23
C LEU A 565 35.61 24.99 9.60
N ASN A 566 34.95 25.42 10.68
CA ASN A 566 35.16 24.86 12.02
C ASN A 566 34.80 23.37 12.16
N ASN A 567 33.98 22.83 11.25
CA ASN A 567 33.57 21.43 11.23
C ASN A 567 34.58 20.49 10.54
N GLN A 568 35.70 20.99 10.00
CA GLN A 568 36.75 20.17 9.40
C GLN A 568 37.33 19.16 10.41
N ASN A 569 37.51 17.92 9.97
CA ASN A 569 38.16 16.87 10.74
C ASN A 569 39.70 16.96 10.67
N GLN A 570 40.41 16.00 11.30
CA GLN A 570 41.87 16.02 11.35
C GLN A 570 42.56 15.93 9.97
N GLN A 571 41.91 15.34 8.96
CA GLN A 571 42.39 15.35 7.57
C GLN A 571 42.21 16.72 6.88
N GLY A 572 41.45 17.65 7.46
CA GLY A 572 41.04 18.90 6.81
C GLY A 572 39.84 18.74 5.88
N LEU A 573 39.11 17.64 6.01
CA LEU A 573 37.96 17.27 5.19
C LEU A 573 36.68 17.20 6.06
N TRP A 574 35.54 16.80 5.48
CA TRP A 574 34.25 16.76 6.15
C TRP A 574 33.61 15.38 6.07
N GLY A 575 33.07 14.92 7.20
CA GLY A 575 32.05 13.87 7.26
C GLY A 575 30.63 14.44 7.29
N TRP A 576 29.65 13.64 7.72
CA TRP A 576 28.26 14.07 7.90
C TRP A 576 28.08 15.18 8.93
N TRP A 577 28.84 15.10 10.02
CA TRP A 577 28.73 15.95 11.21
C TRP A 577 30.05 16.65 11.53
N ASN A 578 30.02 17.59 12.49
CA ASN A 578 31.20 18.27 13.02
C ASN A 578 32.34 17.28 13.34
N GLN A 579 33.52 17.47 12.73
CA GLN A 579 34.75 16.69 12.96
C GLN A 579 34.62 15.16 12.77
N SER A 580 33.54 14.70 12.13
CA SER A 580 33.30 13.27 11.87
C SER A 580 34.19 12.69 10.75
N ALA A 581 34.22 11.37 10.65
CA ALA A 581 35.00 10.64 9.66
C ALA A 581 34.69 11.10 8.21
N THR A 582 35.74 11.29 7.41
CA THR A 582 35.66 11.84 6.05
C THR A 582 34.64 11.12 5.17
N SER A 583 33.75 11.89 4.54
CA SER A 583 33.02 11.49 3.35
C SER A 583 33.50 12.33 2.17
N TYR A 584 34.04 11.68 1.15
CA TYR A 584 34.59 12.37 -0.02
C TYR A 584 33.52 13.09 -0.84
N TRP A 585 32.34 12.49 -1.00
CA TRP A 585 31.15 13.15 -1.54
C TRP A 585 30.76 14.42 -0.77
N ILE A 586 30.59 14.36 0.57
CA ILE A 586 30.21 15.55 1.36
C ILE A 586 31.31 16.60 1.29
N SER A 587 32.57 16.19 1.41
CA SER A 587 33.72 17.10 1.26
C SER A 587 33.71 17.79 -0.10
N THR A 588 33.39 17.08 -1.18
CA THR A 588 33.27 17.65 -2.53
C THR A 588 32.17 18.72 -2.60
N HIS A 589 30.97 18.45 -2.06
CA HIS A 589 29.85 19.40 -2.05
C HIS A 589 30.11 20.62 -1.16
N VAL A 590 30.73 20.41 0.01
CA VAL A 590 31.20 21.49 0.90
C VAL A 590 32.22 22.37 0.18
N LEU A 591 33.21 21.77 -0.48
CA LEU A 591 34.25 22.49 -1.20
C LEU A 591 33.71 23.24 -2.42
N GLU A 592 32.72 22.70 -3.13
CA GLU A 592 31.98 23.46 -4.16
C GLU A 592 31.38 24.75 -3.59
N ALA A 593 30.65 24.65 -2.47
CA ALA A 593 30.02 25.81 -1.84
C ALA A 593 31.03 26.84 -1.32
N LEU A 594 32.14 26.38 -0.71
CA LEU A 594 33.20 27.26 -0.19
C LEU A 594 34.02 27.91 -1.30
N VAL A 595 34.34 27.21 -2.39
CA VAL A 595 35.03 27.78 -3.55
C VAL A 595 34.13 28.79 -4.27
N GLU A 596 32.83 28.50 -4.41
CA GLU A 596 31.87 29.46 -4.97
C GLU A 596 31.79 30.74 -4.10
N ALA A 597 31.75 30.59 -2.77
CA ALA A 597 31.80 31.72 -1.85
C ALA A 597 33.10 32.53 -1.97
N LYS A 598 34.27 31.84 -2.03
CA LYS A 598 35.58 32.47 -2.25
C LYS A 598 35.57 33.32 -3.53
N ASN A 599 35.03 32.78 -4.62
CA ASN A 599 34.91 33.47 -5.92
C ASN A 599 33.93 34.67 -5.87
N LYS A 600 32.90 34.62 -5.01
CA LYS A 600 31.98 35.75 -4.75
C LYS A 600 32.52 36.75 -3.71
N GLY A 601 33.81 36.66 -3.34
CA GLY A 601 34.49 37.61 -2.46
C GLY A 601 34.14 37.46 -0.97
N TYR A 602 33.79 36.26 -0.52
CA TYR A 602 33.70 35.94 0.90
C TYR A 602 35.06 35.52 1.46
N THR A 603 35.29 35.72 2.76
CA THR A 603 36.53 35.27 3.40
C THR A 603 36.46 33.77 3.65
N VAL A 604 37.27 33.00 2.93
CA VAL A 604 37.34 31.54 3.01
C VAL A 604 38.81 31.14 3.16
N SER A 605 39.16 30.51 4.29
CA SER A 605 40.52 30.04 4.59
C SER A 605 40.54 28.52 4.56
N LEU A 606 41.10 27.94 3.49
CA LEU A 606 41.19 26.50 3.29
C LEU A 606 42.64 26.05 3.34
N ALA A 607 42.89 24.90 3.97
CA ALA A 607 44.19 24.22 3.96
C ALA A 607 44.37 23.44 2.64
N GLU A 608 44.31 24.14 1.50
CA GLU A 608 44.23 23.57 0.15
C GLU A 608 45.38 22.59 -0.14
N GLN A 609 46.61 22.94 0.27
CA GLN A 609 47.79 22.07 0.16
C GLN A 609 47.59 20.75 0.92
N LYS A 610 47.20 20.81 2.21
CA LYS A 610 46.99 19.61 3.04
C LYS A 610 45.88 18.70 2.49
N ILE A 611 44.80 19.30 1.99
CA ILE A 611 43.70 18.56 1.35
C ILE A 611 44.19 17.86 0.08
N THR A 612 45.00 18.56 -0.72
CA THR A 612 45.59 18.04 -1.96
C THR A 612 46.56 16.88 -1.67
N GLU A 613 47.48 17.05 -0.72
CA GLU A 613 48.41 16.02 -0.27
C GLU A 613 47.69 14.75 0.22
N GLN A 614 46.64 14.90 1.05
CA GLN A 614 45.83 13.78 1.53
C GLN A 614 45.07 13.06 0.41
N ALA A 615 44.52 13.81 -0.55
CA ALA A 615 43.78 13.24 -1.68
C ALA A 615 44.71 12.52 -2.67
N ILE A 616 45.92 13.04 -2.92
CA ILE A 616 46.95 12.37 -3.73
C ILE A 616 47.42 11.09 -3.01
N TRP A 617 47.63 11.12 -1.70
CA TRP A 617 48.04 9.94 -0.93
C TRP A 617 47.01 8.79 -0.99
N GLU A 618 45.71 9.08 -0.92
CA GLU A 618 44.68 8.03 -1.11
C GLU A 618 44.53 7.63 -2.59
N LEU A 619 44.78 8.53 -3.55
CA LEU A 619 44.75 8.23 -4.99
C LEU A 619 45.85 7.22 -5.40
N GLU A 620 47.05 7.35 -4.83
CA GLU A 620 48.17 6.44 -5.02
C GLU A 620 48.02 5.12 -4.22
N SER A 621 47.08 5.07 -3.28
CA SER A 621 46.79 3.85 -2.51
C SER A 621 46.02 2.81 -3.35
N SER A 622 45.94 1.58 -2.82
CA SER A 622 45.24 0.44 -3.45
C SER A 622 43.71 0.53 -3.27
N VAL A 623 43.11 1.56 -3.89
CA VAL A 623 41.66 1.82 -3.89
C VAL A 623 41.05 1.63 -5.28
N SER A 624 39.74 1.39 -5.34
CA SER A 624 39.01 1.16 -6.61
C SER A 624 39.00 2.39 -7.51
N ASN A 625 38.90 2.19 -8.83
CA ASN A 625 38.84 3.29 -9.79
C ASN A 625 37.68 4.26 -9.55
N ALA A 626 36.54 3.76 -9.03
CA ALA A 626 35.42 4.63 -8.62
C ALA A 626 35.82 5.60 -7.47
N ARG A 627 36.59 5.13 -6.48
CA ARG A 627 37.15 6.01 -5.43
C ARG A 627 38.25 6.92 -5.98
N LYS A 628 39.13 6.42 -6.86
CA LYS A 628 40.12 7.28 -7.54
C LYS A 628 39.44 8.41 -8.32
N LEU A 629 38.34 8.12 -9.01
CA LEU A 629 37.56 9.12 -9.74
C LEU A 629 36.89 10.15 -8.80
N GLU A 630 36.36 9.70 -7.66
CA GLU A 630 35.83 10.60 -6.61
C GLU A 630 36.91 11.56 -6.09
N LEU A 631 38.12 11.05 -5.84
CA LEU A 631 39.29 11.85 -5.41
C LEU A 631 39.76 12.83 -6.49
N LEU A 632 39.83 12.40 -7.76
CA LEU A 632 40.16 13.28 -8.90
C LEU A 632 39.11 14.38 -9.09
N TYR A 633 37.84 14.08 -8.86
CA TYR A 633 36.74 15.05 -8.93
C TYR A 633 36.82 16.11 -7.81
N LEU A 634 37.28 15.72 -6.61
CA LEU A 634 37.61 16.63 -5.52
C LEU A 634 38.86 17.46 -5.81
N LEU A 635 39.96 16.84 -6.26
CA LEU A 635 41.22 17.52 -6.59
C LEU A 635 41.03 18.66 -7.62
N ARG A 636 40.13 18.46 -8.60
CA ARG A 636 39.79 19.47 -9.63
C ARG A 636 39.11 20.73 -9.07
N ARG A 637 38.86 20.82 -7.76
CA ARG A 637 38.40 22.03 -7.06
C ARG A 637 39.53 22.98 -6.67
N PHE A 638 40.77 22.49 -6.57
CA PHE A 638 41.93 23.28 -6.14
C PHE A 638 43.04 23.33 -7.20
N ASP A 639 43.40 22.17 -7.74
CA ASP A 639 44.59 22.03 -8.57
C ASP A 639 44.24 21.80 -10.03
N THR A 640 44.45 22.85 -10.83
CA THR A 640 44.33 22.80 -12.29
C THR A 640 45.58 22.25 -12.99
N THR A 641 46.71 22.15 -12.27
CA THR A 641 48.04 21.72 -12.74
C THR A 641 48.32 20.24 -12.48
N PHE A 642 47.54 19.58 -11.62
CA PHE A 642 47.57 18.13 -11.43
C PHE A 642 47.39 17.38 -12.77
N LYS A 643 48.14 16.30 -12.97
CA LYS A 643 48.23 15.57 -14.25
C LYS A 643 47.15 14.52 -14.41
N TYR A 644 45.92 14.96 -14.67
CA TYR A 644 44.75 14.09 -14.89
C TYR A 644 44.95 13.09 -16.05
N GLU A 645 45.77 13.45 -17.04
CA GLU A 645 46.16 12.60 -18.17
C GLU A 645 46.83 11.28 -17.76
N ASN A 646 47.43 11.21 -16.57
CA ASN A 646 48.05 10.00 -16.04
C ASN A 646 47.03 8.96 -15.52
N TYR A 647 45.77 9.35 -15.27
CA TYR A 647 44.78 8.51 -14.60
C TYR A 647 43.55 8.24 -15.46
N LEU A 648 42.97 9.28 -16.06
CA LEU A 648 41.67 9.20 -16.73
C LEU A 648 41.63 8.22 -17.94
N PRO A 649 42.64 8.14 -18.84
CA PRO A 649 42.59 7.25 -20.01
C PRO A 649 42.52 5.76 -19.66
N PHE A 650 43.04 5.35 -18.51
CA PHE A 650 43.00 3.95 -18.06
C PHE A 650 41.62 3.57 -17.51
N MET A 651 40.87 4.54 -16.98
CA MET A 651 39.53 4.34 -16.41
C MET A 651 38.44 4.17 -17.48
N GLU A 652 38.64 4.63 -18.72
CA GLU A 652 37.68 4.45 -19.81
C GLU A 652 37.33 2.97 -20.08
N LYS A 653 38.35 2.10 -19.94
CA LYS A 653 38.26 0.65 -20.18
C LYS A 653 37.70 -0.13 -18.99
N ASP A 654 37.49 0.53 -17.86
CA ASP A 654 36.93 -0.11 -16.68
C ASP A 654 35.43 -0.35 -16.88
N THR A 655 35.04 -1.63 -16.95
CA THR A 655 33.65 -2.05 -17.09
C THR A 655 32.87 -1.98 -15.78
N THR A 656 33.55 -1.87 -14.63
CA THR A 656 32.94 -1.83 -13.29
C THR A 656 32.42 -0.45 -12.90
N LEU A 657 32.82 0.62 -13.60
CA LEU A 657 32.33 1.98 -13.37
C LEU A 657 30.83 2.08 -13.70
N SER A 658 30.07 2.62 -12.74
CA SER A 658 28.65 2.93 -12.92
C SER A 658 28.44 4.01 -14.00
N THR A 659 27.25 4.07 -14.58
CA THR A 659 26.91 5.11 -15.59
C THR A 659 27.15 6.53 -15.07
N PHE A 660 26.87 6.78 -13.79
CA PHE A 660 27.17 8.05 -13.14
C PHE A 660 28.68 8.32 -13.00
N ASP A 661 29.49 7.30 -12.66
CA ASP A 661 30.95 7.44 -12.67
C ASP A 661 31.47 7.70 -14.11
N ARG A 662 30.87 7.09 -15.15
CA ARG A 662 31.20 7.40 -16.55
C ARG A 662 30.94 8.86 -16.90
N PHE A 663 29.84 9.45 -16.44
CA PHE A 663 29.56 10.87 -16.69
C PHE A 663 30.52 11.78 -15.90
N ARG A 664 30.93 11.41 -14.68
CA ARG A 664 31.99 12.12 -13.93
C ARG A 664 33.34 12.05 -14.66
N LEU A 665 33.69 10.90 -15.24
CA LEU A 665 34.89 10.72 -16.06
C LEU A 665 34.85 11.63 -17.29
N MET A 666 33.73 11.66 -18.03
CA MET A 666 33.55 12.56 -19.17
C MET A 666 33.64 14.05 -18.77
N GLU A 667 33.02 14.47 -17.66
CA GLU A 667 33.14 15.85 -17.17
C GLU A 667 34.60 16.20 -16.82
N LEU A 668 35.36 15.27 -16.23
CA LEU A 668 36.78 15.46 -15.92
C LEU A 668 37.67 15.51 -17.16
N GLN A 669 37.42 14.67 -18.16
CA GLN A 669 38.12 14.68 -19.44
C GLN A 669 37.92 16.02 -20.15
N GLN A 670 36.66 16.43 -20.34
CA GLN A 670 36.29 17.72 -20.93
C GLN A 670 36.96 18.89 -20.18
N ARG A 671 36.86 18.93 -18.84
CA ARG A 671 37.48 19.98 -18.01
C ARG A 671 39.02 19.98 -18.07
N SER A 672 39.65 18.87 -18.47
CA SER A 672 41.11 18.73 -18.53
C SER A 672 41.67 18.85 -19.95
N GLY A 673 40.83 19.18 -20.95
CA GLY A 673 41.25 19.27 -22.35
C GLY A 673 41.57 17.92 -23.01
N LEU A 674 41.16 16.82 -22.39
CA LEU A 674 41.28 15.48 -22.98
C LEU A 674 40.12 15.21 -23.93
N ALA A 675 40.34 14.27 -24.86
CA ALA A 675 39.27 13.77 -25.71
C ALA A 675 38.17 13.11 -24.86
N TRP A 676 36.91 13.34 -25.26
CA TRP A 676 35.71 12.76 -24.65
C TRP A 676 34.68 12.49 -25.75
N ASN A 677 33.81 11.50 -25.57
CA ASN A 677 32.85 11.10 -26.59
C ASN A 677 31.45 11.67 -26.32
N ARG A 678 30.98 12.58 -27.18
CA ARG A 678 29.63 13.19 -27.09
C ARG A 678 28.50 12.18 -27.35
N ASP A 679 28.71 11.19 -28.20
CA ASP A 679 27.69 10.21 -28.59
C ASP A 679 27.32 9.28 -27.41
N THR A 680 28.22 9.11 -26.44
CA THR A 680 27.95 8.36 -25.20
C THR A 680 26.75 8.94 -24.44
N LEU A 681 26.55 10.27 -24.44
CA LEU A 681 25.37 10.87 -23.79
C LEU A 681 24.07 10.48 -24.51
N ALA A 682 24.09 10.38 -25.85
CA ALA A 682 22.89 10.09 -26.64
C ALA A 682 22.29 8.70 -26.30
N HIS A 683 23.12 7.71 -25.95
CA HIS A 683 22.66 6.38 -25.55
C HIS A 683 21.79 6.40 -24.27
N TYR A 684 22.13 7.25 -23.31
CA TYR A 684 21.41 7.36 -22.03
C TYR A 684 20.27 8.38 -22.05
N ARG A 685 20.12 9.14 -23.15
CA ARG A 685 19.06 10.14 -23.32
C ARG A 685 17.67 9.47 -23.31
N ARG A 686 16.74 10.05 -22.56
CA ARG A 686 15.34 9.67 -22.45
C ARG A 686 14.45 10.91 -22.55
N GLU A 687 13.15 10.71 -22.73
CA GLU A 687 12.17 11.78 -22.82
C GLU A 687 10.94 11.50 -21.95
N THR A 688 10.37 12.55 -21.36
CA THR A 688 9.09 12.48 -20.60
C THR A 688 7.88 12.59 -21.52
N MET A 689 6.67 12.38 -20.99
CA MET A 689 5.43 12.61 -21.75
C MET A 689 5.33 14.03 -22.34
N PHE A 690 5.79 15.05 -21.61
CA PHE A 690 5.81 16.44 -22.09
C PHE A 690 6.93 16.74 -23.10
N GLY A 691 7.78 15.74 -23.41
CA GLY A 691 8.91 15.89 -24.31
C GLY A 691 10.15 16.55 -23.69
N ASN A 692 10.23 16.67 -22.36
CA ASN A 692 11.46 17.10 -21.71
C ASN A 692 12.51 15.99 -21.73
N VAL A 693 13.79 16.37 -21.64
CA VAL A 693 14.91 15.44 -21.83
C VAL A 693 15.61 15.16 -20.50
N TYR A 694 15.88 13.89 -20.23
CA TYR A 694 16.68 13.45 -19.09
C TYR A 694 17.66 12.35 -19.49
N PHE A 695 18.54 11.95 -18.57
CA PHE A 695 19.49 10.87 -18.79
C PHE A 695 19.32 9.82 -17.71
N SER A 696 19.28 8.54 -18.11
CA SER A 696 19.17 7.40 -17.20
C SER A 696 19.95 6.20 -17.73
N GLY A 697 20.76 5.59 -16.88
CA GLY A 697 21.43 4.31 -17.09
C GLY A 697 20.72 3.14 -16.40
N GLY A 698 19.48 3.31 -15.96
CA GLY A 698 18.73 2.30 -15.20
C GLY A 698 18.97 2.36 -13.68
N GLU A 699 19.55 3.45 -13.15
CA GLU A 699 19.76 3.62 -11.71
C GLU A 699 18.43 3.82 -10.96
N THR A 700 17.90 2.74 -10.39
CA THR A 700 16.76 2.77 -9.47
C THR A 700 17.25 2.62 -8.03
N GLY A 701 17.40 3.74 -7.31
CA GLY A 701 17.84 3.71 -5.92
C GLY A 701 17.70 5.05 -5.17
N PHE A 702 17.57 4.97 -3.85
CA PHE A 702 17.42 6.12 -2.94
C PHE A 702 18.74 6.85 -2.62
N SER A 703 19.78 6.71 -3.45
CA SER A 703 21.04 7.43 -3.25
C SER A 703 20.84 8.92 -3.55
N LEU A 704 21.31 9.76 -2.62
CA LEU A 704 21.30 11.23 -2.76
C LEU A 704 22.28 11.70 -3.86
N ASP A 705 23.36 10.95 -4.10
CA ASP A 705 24.44 11.34 -5.00
C ASP A 705 24.46 10.58 -6.33
N ARG A 706 23.78 9.43 -6.43
CA ARG A 706 23.74 8.52 -7.60
C ARG A 706 22.30 8.18 -7.96
N ASN A 707 21.64 9.08 -8.67
CA ASN A 707 20.28 8.89 -9.18
C ASN A 707 20.08 9.59 -10.55
N THR A 708 18.95 9.33 -11.20
CA THR A 708 18.58 9.90 -12.52
C THR A 708 18.71 11.43 -12.58
N LEU A 709 18.38 12.14 -11.50
CA LEU A 709 18.48 13.59 -11.46
C LEU A 709 19.95 14.05 -11.40
N GLN A 710 20.78 13.42 -10.57
CA GLN A 710 22.23 13.68 -10.50
C GLN A 710 22.95 13.33 -11.82
N LEU A 711 22.55 12.24 -12.49
CA LEU A 711 23.06 11.88 -13.81
C LEU A 711 22.66 12.93 -14.86
N THR A 712 21.42 13.39 -14.83
CA THR A 712 20.91 14.45 -15.73
C THR A 712 21.60 15.79 -15.46
N LEU A 713 21.91 16.13 -14.21
CA LEU A 713 22.70 17.31 -13.83
C LEU A 713 24.15 17.22 -14.36
N ALA A 714 24.77 16.05 -14.31
CA ALA A 714 26.10 15.83 -14.90
C ALA A 714 26.07 16.02 -16.43
N ALA A 715 25.08 15.42 -17.12
CA ALA A 715 24.89 15.63 -18.56
C ALA A 715 24.65 17.11 -18.93
N TYR A 716 23.81 17.81 -18.16
CA TYR A 716 23.57 19.25 -18.35
C TYR A 716 24.88 20.04 -18.28
N ARG A 717 25.72 19.82 -17.25
CA ARG A 717 27.02 20.50 -17.09
C ARG A 717 28.04 20.17 -18.18
N ILE A 718 27.99 18.97 -18.77
CA ILE A 718 28.84 18.59 -19.90
C ILE A 718 28.37 19.31 -21.17
N LEU A 719 27.06 19.28 -21.45
CA LEU A 719 26.46 19.87 -22.65
C LEU A 719 26.50 21.41 -22.65
N GLU A 720 26.37 22.05 -21.49
CA GLU A 720 26.45 23.50 -21.33
C GLU A 720 27.87 24.04 -21.61
N ARG A 721 28.90 23.21 -21.40
CA ARG A 721 30.32 23.53 -21.66
C ARG A 721 30.84 23.04 -23.01
N ASP A 722 29.98 22.52 -23.87
CA ASP A 722 30.38 22.20 -25.24
C ASP A 722 30.81 23.48 -25.98
N SER A 723 31.74 23.34 -26.92
CA SER A 723 32.14 24.37 -27.88
C SER A 723 30.96 24.98 -28.66
N LEU A 724 29.90 24.19 -28.90
CA LEU A 724 28.66 24.60 -29.54
C LEU A 724 27.46 24.06 -28.75
N PRO A 725 27.01 24.75 -27.67
CA PRO A 725 25.92 24.29 -26.83
C PRO A 725 24.57 24.29 -27.56
N ASP A 726 23.89 23.13 -27.55
CA ASP A 726 22.51 23.04 -28.03
C ASP A 726 21.55 23.66 -27.00
N LYS A 727 21.24 24.94 -27.21
CA LYS A 727 20.35 25.73 -26.33
C LYS A 727 18.93 25.17 -26.25
N ALA A 728 18.44 24.46 -27.28
CA ALA A 728 17.11 23.86 -27.27
C ALA A 728 17.09 22.57 -26.43
N LEU A 729 18.12 21.74 -26.57
CA LEU A 729 18.33 20.57 -25.72
C LEU A 729 18.54 20.96 -24.25
N LEU A 730 19.38 21.95 -23.97
CA LEU A 730 19.59 22.47 -22.60
C LEU A 730 18.29 23.03 -22.00
N GLY A 731 17.46 23.69 -22.81
CA GLY A 731 16.10 24.09 -22.44
C GLY A 731 15.26 22.88 -22.00
N ARG A 732 15.14 21.86 -22.86
CA ARG A 732 14.38 20.63 -22.56
C ARG A 732 14.92 19.85 -21.36
N ILE A 733 16.22 19.93 -21.05
CA ILE A 733 16.81 19.32 -19.84
C ILE A 733 16.49 20.16 -18.58
N ARG A 734 16.60 21.48 -18.66
CA ARG A 734 16.18 22.38 -17.58
C ARG A 734 14.71 22.17 -17.22
N ASN A 735 13.87 22.01 -18.24
CA ASN A 735 12.44 21.81 -18.12
C ASN A 735 12.09 20.46 -17.47
N TYR A 736 12.92 19.42 -17.66
CA TYR A 736 12.80 18.17 -16.91
C TYR A 736 13.02 18.36 -15.41
N PHE A 737 14.03 19.12 -14.98
CA PHE A 737 14.22 19.38 -13.55
C PHE A 737 13.00 20.05 -12.92
N LEU A 738 12.39 21.01 -13.63
CA LEU A 738 11.18 21.70 -13.19
C LEU A 738 9.95 20.76 -13.16
N GLU A 739 9.85 19.83 -14.12
CA GLU A 739 8.85 18.76 -14.14
C GLU A 739 8.99 17.78 -12.95
N GLN A 740 10.21 17.48 -12.49
CA GLN A 740 10.42 16.60 -11.33
C GLN A 740 10.10 17.24 -9.96
N ARG A 741 9.50 18.43 -9.91
CA ARG A 741 9.08 19.10 -8.66
C ARG A 741 7.70 18.61 -8.21
N SER A 742 7.64 17.62 -7.31
CA SER A 742 6.37 17.12 -6.75
C SER A 742 5.98 17.84 -5.45
N ASN A 743 4.68 18.02 -5.20
CA ASN A 743 4.16 18.63 -3.96
C ASN A 743 4.81 20.00 -3.61
N GLY A 744 5.15 20.80 -4.63
CA GLY A 744 5.84 22.08 -4.47
C GLY A 744 7.26 21.95 -3.95
N ARG A 745 7.97 20.84 -4.22
CA ARG A 745 9.36 20.64 -3.81
C ARG A 745 10.16 19.66 -4.66
N TRP A 746 11.49 19.78 -4.62
CA TRP A 746 12.38 18.68 -4.97
C TRP A 746 12.67 17.80 -3.74
N ASN A 747 13.21 16.60 -3.95
CA ASN A 747 13.17 15.54 -2.94
C ASN A 747 13.96 15.85 -1.66
N ASN A 748 15.09 16.56 -1.78
CA ASN A 748 16.01 16.83 -0.68
C ASN A 748 16.85 18.10 -0.89
N THR A 749 17.53 18.53 0.18
CA THR A 749 18.36 19.76 0.21
C THR A 749 19.48 19.78 -0.82
N TYR A 750 20.13 18.64 -1.02
CA TYR A 750 21.25 18.49 -1.95
C TYR A 750 20.80 18.62 -3.40
N GLU A 751 19.74 17.92 -3.80
CA GLU A 751 19.14 18.01 -5.14
C GLU A 751 18.69 19.43 -5.45
N THR A 752 17.93 20.08 -4.55
CA THR A 752 17.50 21.47 -4.75
C THR A 752 18.69 22.41 -4.95
N ALA A 753 19.74 22.30 -4.13
CA ALA A 753 20.92 23.15 -4.27
C ALA A 753 21.70 22.89 -5.57
N GLN A 754 21.79 21.64 -6.03
CA GLN A 754 22.46 21.28 -7.29
C GLN A 754 21.65 21.71 -8.53
N ILE A 755 20.32 21.58 -8.49
CA ILE A 755 19.41 22.07 -9.56
C ILE A 755 19.52 23.59 -9.69
N VAL A 756 19.41 24.32 -8.57
CA VAL A 756 19.55 25.79 -8.56
C VAL A 756 20.92 26.21 -9.11
N ALA A 757 22.00 25.59 -8.63
CA ALA A 757 23.36 25.93 -9.07
C ALA A 757 23.63 25.60 -10.56
N ALA A 758 22.98 24.59 -11.13
CA ALA A 758 23.10 24.24 -12.54
C ALA A 758 22.27 25.16 -13.46
N ILE A 759 21.03 25.48 -13.08
CA ILE A 759 20.10 26.23 -13.93
C ILE A 759 20.35 27.73 -13.89
N LEU A 760 20.66 28.28 -12.71
CA LEU A 760 20.71 29.74 -12.50
C LEU A 760 21.74 30.47 -13.37
N PRO A 761 22.97 29.98 -13.60
CA PRO A 761 23.93 30.64 -14.48
C PRO A 761 23.45 30.71 -15.94
N GLY A 762 22.88 29.62 -16.47
CA GLY A 762 22.37 29.56 -17.84
C GLY A 762 21.25 30.57 -18.12
N LEU A 763 20.46 30.93 -17.11
CA LEU A 763 19.43 31.95 -17.20
C LEU A 763 19.98 33.38 -17.36
N GLN A 764 21.21 33.67 -16.94
CA GLN A 764 21.78 35.04 -16.98
C GLN A 764 22.34 35.43 -18.36
N THR A 765 22.57 34.47 -19.25
CA THR A 765 23.14 34.72 -20.59
C THR A 765 22.15 35.36 -21.60
N ARG A 766 20.95 35.75 -21.14
CA ARG A 766 19.86 36.31 -21.97
C ARG A 766 19.65 37.83 -21.87
N GLY A 767 20.57 38.55 -21.22
CA GLY A 767 20.51 40.02 -21.10
C GLY A 767 19.82 40.52 -19.82
N ASP A 768 19.72 41.85 -19.69
CA ASP A 768 19.60 42.54 -18.40
C ASP A 768 18.22 42.45 -17.69
N SER A 769 17.26 41.69 -18.20
CA SER A 769 16.03 41.36 -17.47
C SER A 769 15.32 40.11 -17.98
N LEU A 770 15.24 39.05 -17.17
CA LEU A 770 14.42 37.87 -17.46
C LEU A 770 12.95 38.24 -17.32
N GLN A 771 12.16 38.00 -18.36
CA GLN A 771 10.73 38.26 -18.33
C GLN A 771 9.97 37.02 -17.85
N ALA A 772 9.10 37.21 -16.84
CA ALA A 772 8.15 36.19 -16.41
C ALA A 772 7.26 35.76 -17.60
N PRO A 773 6.88 34.47 -17.68
CA PRO A 773 6.08 33.98 -18.79
C PRO A 773 4.66 34.59 -18.70
N ALA A 774 4.10 34.94 -19.85
CA ALA A 774 2.69 35.34 -19.94
C ALA A 774 2.03 34.70 -21.17
N LEU A 775 0.76 34.32 -21.05
CA LEU A 775 -0.09 33.97 -22.19
C LEU A 775 -1.09 35.08 -22.47
N ARG A 776 -1.34 35.34 -23.74
CA ARG A 776 -2.51 36.08 -24.22
C ARG A 776 -3.40 35.13 -25.00
N LEU A 777 -4.63 34.95 -24.51
CA LEU A 777 -5.69 34.19 -25.16
C LEU A 777 -6.59 35.16 -25.93
N ALA A 778 -7.04 34.77 -27.12
CA ALA A 778 -7.99 35.50 -27.94
C ALA A 778 -8.91 34.53 -28.73
N GLY A 779 -10.08 35.02 -29.14
CA GLY A 779 -11.16 34.18 -29.69
C GLY A 779 -12.28 34.00 -28.66
N GLY A 780 -12.75 32.76 -28.48
CA GLY A 780 -13.87 32.43 -27.60
C GLY A 780 -13.72 32.85 -26.12
N LYS A 781 -12.50 33.19 -25.69
CA LYS A 781 -12.22 33.97 -24.48
C LYS A 781 -10.99 34.84 -24.71
N THR A 782 -11.08 36.12 -24.34
CA THR A 782 -9.92 37.02 -24.31
C THR A 782 -9.40 37.13 -22.88
N ALA A 783 -8.13 36.82 -22.66
CA ALA A 783 -7.51 36.88 -21.33
C ALA A 783 -6.00 37.12 -21.43
N GLU A 784 -5.43 37.78 -20.42
CA GLU A 784 -3.99 37.85 -20.21
C GLU A 784 -3.66 37.06 -18.93
N VAL A 785 -2.84 36.02 -19.06
CA VAL A 785 -2.49 35.08 -17.99
C VAL A 785 -1.05 35.32 -17.59
N LYS A 786 -0.86 35.86 -16.38
CA LYS A 786 0.45 36.14 -15.75
C LYS A 786 0.68 35.32 -14.48
N SER A 787 -0.28 34.49 -14.09
CA SER A 787 -0.24 33.65 -12.91
C SER A 787 -0.62 32.23 -13.31
N PHE A 788 0.10 31.26 -12.75
CA PHE A 788 -0.03 29.84 -13.08
C PHE A 788 -0.13 29.00 -11.80
N PRO A 789 -0.78 27.82 -11.82
CA PRO A 789 -1.51 27.26 -12.94
C PRO A 789 -2.77 28.06 -13.29
N TYR A 790 -3.16 28.05 -14.56
CA TYR A 790 -4.37 28.69 -15.06
C TYR A 790 -5.34 27.65 -15.61
N GLN A 791 -6.62 27.79 -15.26
CA GLN A 791 -7.73 26.94 -15.71
C GLN A 791 -8.87 27.81 -16.22
N ALA A 792 -9.50 27.38 -17.32
CA ALA A 792 -10.69 28.01 -17.86
C ALA A 792 -11.45 27.06 -18.79
N SER A 793 -12.72 27.34 -19.03
CA SER A 793 -13.47 26.78 -20.16
C SER A 793 -13.82 27.84 -21.20
N ILE A 794 -14.02 27.41 -22.45
CA ILE A 794 -14.53 28.21 -23.58
C ILE A 794 -15.50 27.40 -24.46
N ALA A 795 -16.36 28.10 -25.20
CA ALA A 795 -17.15 27.47 -26.26
C ALA A 795 -16.27 27.12 -27.49
N PRO A 796 -16.50 25.98 -28.17
CA PRO A 796 -15.71 25.55 -29.34
C PRO A 796 -15.90 26.42 -30.61
N SER A 797 -17.00 27.19 -30.67
CA SER A 797 -17.48 27.89 -31.87
C SER A 797 -16.60 29.06 -32.38
N GLN A 798 -15.50 29.37 -31.70
CA GLN A 798 -14.50 30.33 -32.16
C GLN A 798 -13.09 29.74 -32.04
N PRO A 799 -12.21 29.97 -33.03
CA PRO A 799 -10.80 29.57 -32.93
C PRO A 799 -10.13 30.21 -31.71
N LEU A 800 -9.37 29.42 -30.95
CA LEU A 800 -8.55 29.88 -29.85
C LEU A 800 -7.16 30.25 -30.38
N THR A 801 -6.83 31.54 -30.33
CA THR A 801 -5.47 32.03 -30.55
C THR A 801 -4.76 32.15 -29.21
N VAL A 802 -3.54 31.61 -29.14
CA VAL A 802 -2.68 31.67 -27.95
C VAL A 802 -1.34 32.27 -28.36
N SER A 803 -0.97 33.38 -27.73
CA SER A 803 0.36 33.98 -27.82
C SER A 803 1.06 33.83 -26.48
N LYS A 804 2.28 33.30 -26.48
CA LYS A 804 3.16 33.25 -25.31
C LYS A 804 4.26 34.29 -25.45
N THR A 805 4.57 34.98 -24.36
CA THR A 805 5.73 35.88 -24.24
C THR A 805 6.55 35.53 -22.99
N GLY A 806 7.81 35.95 -22.96
CA GLY A 806 8.71 35.83 -21.82
C GLY A 806 9.67 34.64 -21.89
N ASP A 807 10.63 34.57 -20.97
CA ASP A 807 11.81 33.71 -21.12
C ASP A 807 11.61 32.23 -20.79
N PHE A 808 10.58 31.92 -20.01
CA PHE A 808 10.34 30.62 -19.39
C PHE A 808 9.28 29.81 -20.17
N PRO A 809 9.37 28.47 -20.20
CA PRO A 809 8.38 27.65 -20.89
C PRO A 809 6.99 27.78 -20.27
N VAL A 810 5.96 27.63 -21.10
CA VAL A 810 4.58 27.40 -20.64
C VAL A 810 4.09 26.10 -21.24
N TYR A 811 3.65 25.15 -20.40
CA TYR A 811 2.90 23.98 -20.88
C TYR A 811 1.45 24.39 -21.04
N PHE A 812 0.88 24.17 -22.22
CA PHE A 812 -0.50 24.52 -22.53
C PHE A 812 -1.23 23.31 -23.11
N THR A 813 -2.43 23.03 -22.59
CA THR A 813 -3.35 22.03 -23.16
C THR A 813 -4.74 22.61 -23.29
N ALA A 814 -5.45 22.17 -24.33
CA ALA A 814 -6.85 22.49 -24.56
C ALA A 814 -7.58 21.23 -25.06
N TYR A 815 -8.66 20.84 -24.38
CA TYR A 815 -9.33 19.56 -24.60
C TYR A 815 -10.84 19.62 -24.31
N GLN A 816 -11.59 18.71 -24.92
CA GLN A 816 -13.02 18.47 -24.72
C GLN A 816 -13.23 17.06 -24.17
N ARG A 817 -14.28 16.85 -23.38
CA ARG A 817 -14.69 15.53 -22.87
C ARG A 817 -16.05 15.13 -23.41
N TYR A 818 -16.18 13.89 -23.88
CA TYR A 818 -17.41 13.37 -24.47
C TYR A 818 -17.55 11.86 -24.24
N GLN A 819 -18.80 11.37 -24.18
CA GLN A 819 -19.07 9.93 -24.11
C GLN A 819 -18.87 9.29 -25.50
N ASP A 820 -17.95 8.33 -25.60
CA ASP A 820 -17.78 7.48 -26.77
C ASP A 820 -18.38 6.10 -26.45
N THR A 821 -19.48 5.73 -27.10
CA THR A 821 -20.22 4.48 -26.83
C THR A 821 -19.61 3.26 -27.52
N ALA A 822 -18.70 3.47 -28.47
CA ALA A 822 -18.01 2.39 -29.21
C ALA A 822 -16.52 2.74 -29.41
N PRO A 823 -15.78 3.00 -28.31
CA PRO A 823 -14.43 3.51 -28.38
C PRO A 823 -13.51 2.46 -28.98
N ARG A 824 -12.70 2.88 -29.94
CA ARG A 824 -11.59 2.07 -30.46
C ARG A 824 -10.45 2.06 -29.46
N GLU A 825 -9.70 0.98 -29.43
CA GLU A 825 -8.44 0.88 -28.70
C GLU A 825 -7.49 2.03 -29.09
N ASN A 826 -6.85 2.61 -28.09
CA ASN A 826 -5.85 3.65 -28.25
C ASN A 826 -4.62 3.28 -27.42
N SER A 827 -3.45 3.24 -28.06
CA SER A 827 -2.18 2.87 -27.46
C SER A 827 -1.04 3.86 -27.77
N GLU A 828 -1.34 5.16 -27.96
CA GLU A 828 -0.32 6.14 -28.34
C GLU A 828 0.72 6.40 -27.22
N HIS A 829 0.26 6.76 -26.02
CA HIS A 829 1.13 7.18 -24.91
C HIS A 829 1.34 6.10 -23.85
N PHE A 830 0.36 5.22 -23.69
CA PHE A 830 0.41 4.03 -22.85
C PHE A 830 -0.21 2.88 -23.66
N SER A 831 -0.10 1.65 -23.18
CA SER A 831 -1.02 0.58 -23.57
C SER A 831 -1.70 0.05 -22.32
N ILE A 832 -3.00 -0.25 -22.36
CA ILE A 832 -3.72 -0.85 -21.22
C ILE A 832 -4.45 -2.10 -21.67
N GLN A 833 -4.41 -3.16 -20.85
CA GLN A 833 -5.12 -4.42 -21.07
C GLN A 833 -5.70 -4.92 -19.75
N THR A 834 -6.81 -5.65 -19.82
CA THR A 834 -7.47 -6.26 -18.66
C THR A 834 -7.76 -7.72 -18.92
N ALA A 835 -7.53 -8.60 -17.95
CA ALA A 835 -7.76 -10.04 -18.07
C ALA A 835 -8.23 -10.63 -16.74
N PHE A 836 -9.15 -11.59 -16.77
CA PHE A 836 -9.44 -12.40 -15.59
C PHE A 836 -8.35 -13.45 -15.42
N ALA A 837 -7.97 -13.76 -14.18
CA ALA A 837 -6.89 -14.71 -13.89
C ALA A 837 -7.19 -16.13 -14.37
N ASN A 838 -8.48 -16.50 -14.50
CA ASN A 838 -8.91 -17.73 -15.15
C ASN A 838 -8.65 -17.81 -16.68
N GLY A 839 -8.22 -16.71 -17.31
CA GLY A 839 -7.87 -16.64 -18.73
C GLY A 839 -9.03 -16.41 -19.71
N GLY A 840 -10.26 -16.16 -19.25
CA GLY A 840 -11.42 -15.97 -20.13
C GLY A 840 -12.58 -15.17 -19.54
N ASP A 841 -13.51 -14.74 -20.39
CA ASP A 841 -14.67 -13.93 -20.00
C ASP A 841 -15.87 -14.77 -19.51
N ARG A 842 -15.59 -15.91 -18.87
CA ARG A 842 -16.58 -16.83 -18.32
C ARG A 842 -16.35 -17.00 -16.82
N LEU A 843 -17.21 -16.39 -16.02
CA LEU A 843 -17.13 -16.42 -14.57
C LEU A 843 -18.26 -17.31 -14.00
N ARG A 844 -18.16 -17.64 -12.71
CA ARG A 844 -19.19 -18.40 -11.99
C ARG A 844 -19.65 -17.61 -10.77
N ALA A 845 -20.97 -17.53 -10.56
CA ALA A 845 -21.52 -16.92 -9.36
C ALA A 845 -21.00 -17.62 -8.09
N GLY A 846 -20.60 -16.85 -7.07
CA GLY A 846 -20.07 -17.39 -5.80
C GLY A 846 -18.63 -17.91 -5.85
N LYS A 847 -17.90 -17.73 -6.95
CA LYS A 847 -16.46 -18.02 -6.99
C LYS A 847 -15.67 -16.72 -7.13
N PRO A 848 -14.81 -16.34 -6.16
CA PRO A 848 -13.92 -15.20 -6.31
C PRO A 848 -13.05 -15.30 -7.57
N GLU A 849 -12.82 -14.16 -8.21
CA GLU A 849 -12.04 -14.03 -9.44
C GLU A 849 -11.24 -12.72 -9.42
N LYS A 850 -10.02 -12.77 -9.97
CA LYS A 850 -9.09 -11.64 -9.97
C LYS A 850 -9.06 -11.00 -11.35
N LEU A 851 -9.37 -9.71 -11.43
CA LEU A 851 -9.19 -8.90 -12.64
C LEU A 851 -7.79 -8.28 -12.62
N GLU A 852 -6.90 -8.78 -13.47
CA GLU A 852 -5.59 -8.20 -13.73
C GLU A 852 -5.69 -7.04 -14.73
N VAL A 853 -4.93 -5.98 -14.46
CA VAL A 853 -4.83 -4.76 -15.26
C VAL A 853 -3.36 -4.53 -15.57
N THR A 854 -2.97 -4.71 -16.82
CA THR A 854 -1.61 -4.46 -17.31
C THR A 854 -1.56 -3.08 -17.98
N VAL A 855 -0.63 -2.23 -17.54
CA VAL A 855 -0.38 -0.90 -18.13
C VAL A 855 1.08 -0.83 -18.59
N GLU A 856 1.29 -0.73 -19.89
CA GLU A 856 2.59 -0.42 -20.49
C GLU A 856 2.76 1.09 -20.57
N VAL A 857 3.85 1.62 -20.01
CA VAL A 857 4.14 3.05 -19.95
C VAL A 857 5.26 3.37 -20.94
N HIS A 858 4.97 4.16 -21.99
CA HIS A 858 5.95 4.37 -23.08
C HIS A 858 7.02 5.42 -22.77
N LYS A 859 6.71 6.39 -21.91
CA LYS A 859 7.62 7.47 -21.45
C LYS A 859 7.36 7.78 -19.97
N ASP A 860 8.31 8.43 -19.30
CA ASP A 860 8.18 8.81 -17.88
C ASP A 860 6.91 9.64 -17.66
N ALA A 861 6.05 9.20 -16.73
CA ALA A 861 4.70 9.70 -16.54
C ALA A 861 4.42 10.01 -15.05
N GLN A 862 3.84 11.18 -14.78
CA GLN A 862 3.50 11.64 -13.43
C GLN A 862 2.01 11.95 -13.31
N TYR A 863 1.44 11.75 -12.12
CA TYR A 863 0.01 11.95 -11.85
C TYR A 863 -0.87 11.15 -12.81
N VAL A 864 -0.61 9.83 -12.86
CA VAL A 864 -1.35 8.89 -13.71
C VAL A 864 -2.59 8.41 -12.97
N MET A 865 -3.74 8.44 -13.64
CA MET A 865 -5.00 7.87 -13.18
C MET A 865 -5.40 6.72 -14.10
N ILE A 866 -5.71 5.56 -13.51
CA ILE A 866 -6.15 4.35 -14.21
C ILE A 866 -7.59 4.06 -13.76
N GLU A 867 -8.53 4.10 -14.69
CA GLU A 867 -9.94 3.81 -14.46
C GLU A 867 -10.30 2.43 -15.03
N VAL A 868 -10.80 1.54 -14.19
CA VAL A 868 -11.05 0.13 -14.53
C VAL A 868 -12.49 -0.23 -14.18
N PRO A 869 -13.41 -0.27 -15.16
CA PRO A 869 -14.77 -0.75 -14.95
C PRO A 869 -14.81 -2.20 -14.45
N ILE A 870 -15.90 -2.56 -13.76
CA ILE A 870 -16.17 -3.94 -13.35
C ILE A 870 -17.50 -4.41 -13.98
N PRO A 871 -17.72 -5.73 -14.18
CA PRO A 871 -19.02 -6.22 -14.62
C PRO A 871 -20.10 -5.97 -13.56
N ALA A 872 -21.34 -5.66 -13.97
CA ALA A 872 -22.45 -5.40 -13.05
C ALA A 872 -22.87 -6.59 -12.18
N SER A 873 -22.48 -7.80 -12.57
CA SER A 873 -22.58 -9.00 -11.73
C SER A 873 -21.68 -8.99 -10.52
N CYS A 874 -20.56 -8.26 -10.53
CA CYS A 874 -19.51 -8.37 -9.54
C CYS A 874 -19.67 -7.39 -8.37
N SER A 875 -19.43 -7.87 -7.16
CA SER A 875 -18.98 -7.04 -6.04
C SER A 875 -17.45 -7.07 -5.95
N TYR A 876 -16.87 -6.17 -5.17
CA TYR A 876 -15.50 -6.38 -4.68
C TYR A 876 -15.50 -7.52 -3.67
N GLU A 877 -14.51 -8.41 -3.77
CA GLU A 877 -14.28 -9.45 -2.78
C GLU A 877 -13.47 -8.89 -1.60
N SER A 878 -12.38 -8.20 -1.91
CA SER A 878 -11.58 -7.47 -0.92
C SER A 878 -11.17 -6.09 -1.44
N LYS A 879 -10.75 -5.21 -0.53
CA LYS A 879 -10.27 -3.85 -0.84
C LYS A 879 -8.78 -3.65 -0.50
N HIS A 880 -8.02 -4.73 -0.35
CA HIS A 880 -6.61 -4.71 0.04
C HIS A 880 -5.70 -4.93 -1.15
N ALA A 881 -5.10 -3.85 -1.69
CA ALA A 881 -4.11 -3.96 -2.77
C ALA A 881 -3.27 -2.68 -2.97
N TYR A 882 -2.22 -2.46 -2.17
CA TYR A 882 -1.20 -1.44 -2.48
C TYR A 882 -0.13 -2.01 -3.41
N PHE A 883 -0.01 -1.49 -4.63
CA PHE A 883 1.06 -1.86 -5.56
C PHE A 883 2.20 -0.82 -5.57
N PRO A 884 3.45 -1.21 -5.89
CA PRO A 884 4.55 -0.27 -6.00
C PRO A 884 4.25 0.83 -7.04
N GLY A 885 4.27 2.09 -6.61
CA GLY A 885 3.96 3.26 -7.45
C GLY A 885 2.51 3.77 -7.32
N GLU A 886 1.61 2.98 -6.73
CA GLU A 886 0.26 3.40 -6.35
C GLU A 886 0.31 4.25 -5.06
N VAL A 887 -0.42 5.37 -5.06
CA VAL A 887 -0.52 6.27 -3.89
C VAL A 887 -1.92 6.32 -3.29
N HIS A 888 -2.96 5.98 -4.06
CA HIS A 888 -4.35 5.96 -3.61
C HIS A 888 -5.23 5.12 -4.56
N ARG A 889 -6.38 4.67 -4.06
CA ARG A 889 -7.36 3.90 -4.83
C ARG A 889 -8.78 4.16 -4.33
N GLU A 890 -9.71 4.29 -5.27
CA GLU A 890 -11.13 4.48 -4.99
C GLU A 890 -11.98 3.38 -5.62
N TYR A 891 -12.91 2.85 -4.83
CA TYR A 891 -13.78 1.72 -5.18
C TYR A 891 -15.21 2.23 -5.39
N PHE A 892 -15.57 2.58 -6.63
CA PHE A 892 -16.94 2.95 -6.98
C PHE A 892 -17.77 1.69 -7.27
N ARG A 893 -19.10 1.78 -7.20
CA ARG A 893 -19.98 0.63 -7.49
C ARG A 893 -19.77 -0.02 -8.87
N HIS A 894 -19.27 0.74 -9.86
CA HIS A 894 -19.14 0.32 -11.27
C HIS A 894 -17.70 0.32 -11.82
N LYS A 895 -16.72 0.85 -11.06
CA LYS A 895 -15.32 0.95 -11.47
C LYS A 895 -14.39 1.17 -10.30
N THR A 896 -13.13 0.75 -10.46
CA THR A 896 -12.03 1.12 -9.57
C THR A 896 -11.21 2.24 -10.22
N ALA A 897 -10.86 3.28 -9.48
CA ALA A 897 -9.88 4.28 -9.90
C ALA A 897 -8.59 4.09 -9.10
N ILE A 898 -7.45 4.02 -9.79
CA ILE A 898 -6.11 3.82 -9.21
C ILE A 898 -5.26 5.04 -9.54
N PHE A 899 -4.60 5.61 -8.54
CA PHE A 899 -3.80 6.82 -8.68
C PHE A 899 -2.33 6.53 -8.41
N CYS A 900 -1.46 6.95 -9.33
CA CYS A 900 -0.02 6.77 -9.24
C CYS A 900 0.69 8.13 -9.40
N GLU A 901 1.51 8.53 -8.42
CA GLU A 901 2.25 9.79 -8.49
C GLU A 901 3.31 9.76 -9.60
N ASN A 902 3.94 8.61 -9.84
CA ASN A 902 5.01 8.43 -10.83
C ASN A 902 5.01 6.98 -11.35
N LEU A 903 4.90 6.80 -12.67
CA LEU A 903 5.12 5.52 -13.34
C LEU A 903 6.28 5.65 -14.33
N LYS A 904 7.27 4.77 -14.17
CA LYS A 904 8.45 4.68 -15.04
C LYS A 904 8.13 3.88 -16.31
N PRO A 905 8.88 4.10 -17.42
CA PRO A 905 8.66 3.32 -18.64
C PRO A 905 8.77 1.82 -18.40
N GLY A 906 7.89 1.04 -19.07
CA GLY A 906 7.77 -0.42 -18.93
C GLY A 906 6.41 -0.89 -18.43
N THR A 907 6.30 -2.18 -18.14
CA THR A 907 5.06 -2.86 -17.75
C THR A 907 4.76 -2.75 -16.25
N HIS A 908 3.57 -2.26 -15.91
CA HIS A 908 3.01 -2.23 -14.54
C HIS A 908 1.79 -3.13 -14.47
N ARG A 909 1.58 -3.82 -13.35
CA ARG A 909 0.44 -4.72 -13.14
C ARG A 909 -0.29 -4.35 -11.85
N PHE A 910 -1.59 -4.16 -11.98
CA PHE A 910 -2.52 -3.91 -10.88
C PHE A 910 -3.58 -4.99 -10.87
N TYR A 911 -4.21 -5.21 -9.72
CA TYR A 911 -5.23 -6.24 -9.56
C TYR A 911 -6.45 -5.71 -8.81
N ILE A 912 -7.61 -6.28 -9.12
CA ILE A 912 -8.90 -6.01 -8.47
C ILE A 912 -9.54 -7.36 -8.15
N GLU A 913 -9.76 -7.64 -6.86
CA GLU A 913 -10.43 -8.87 -6.41
C GLU A 913 -11.95 -8.70 -6.50
N LEU A 914 -12.61 -9.57 -7.24
CA LEU A 914 -14.04 -9.51 -7.55
C LEU A 914 -14.75 -10.80 -7.14
N LEU A 915 -16.01 -10.67 -6.73
CA LEU A 915 -16.91 -11.79 -6.52
C LEU A 915 -18.14 -11.63 -7.43
N PRO A 916 -18.29 -12.46 -8.48
CA PRO A 916 -19.50 -12.53 -9.28
C PRO A 916 -20.69 -12.97 -8.40
N ARG A 917 -21.71 -12.12 -8.30
CA ARG A 917 -22.91 -12.34 -7.48
C ARG A 917 -24.14 -12.75 -8.30
N TYR A 918 -24.24 -12.27 -9.55
CA TYR A 918 -25.43 -12.46 -10.41
C TYR A 918 -25.09 -13.12 -11.74
N ALA A 919 -25.85 -14.15 -12.12
CA ALA A 919 -25.74 -14.82 -13.41
C ALA A 919 -26.37 -13.97 -14.54
N GLY A 920 -25.81 -14.07 -15.74
CA GLY A 920 -26.22 -13.24 -16.88
C GLY A 920 -25.10 -12.99 -17.90
N MET A 921 -25.29 -11.98 -18.74
CA MET A 921 -24.33 -11.52 -19.75
C MET A 921 -24.10 -10.02 -19.58
N PHE A 922 -22.88 -9.62 -19.25
CA PHE A 922 -22.57 -8.27 -18.77
C PHE A 922 -21.59 -7.55 -19.70
N VAL A 923 -21.81 -6.27 -19.96
CA VAL A 923 -20.89 -5.39 -20.67
C VAL A 923 -19.80 -4.96 -19.70
N LEU A 924 -18.56 -5.39 -19.97
CA LEU A 924 -17.37 -4.83 -19.35
C LEU A 924 -16.94 -3.62 -20.18
N ASN A 925 -17.26 -2.42 -19.67
CA ASN A 925 -16.80 -1.18 -20.28
C ASN A 925 -15.26 -1.11 -20.31
N PRO A 926 -14.67 -0.38 -21.27
CA PRO A 926 -13.23 -0.34 -21.45
C PRO A 926 -12.50 0.33 -20.28
N ALA A 927 -11.32 -0.17 -19.94
CA ALA A 927 -10.41 0.47 -19.00
C ALA A 927 -9.63 1.60 -19.71
N LYS A 928 -9.37 2.68 -18.98
CA LYS A 928 -8.63 3.87 -19.44
C LYS A 928 -7.45 4.16 -18.51
N VAL A 929 -6.37 4.69 -19.06
CA VAL A 929 -5.29 5.34 -18.31
C VAL A 929 -5.05 6.73 -18.89
N GLU A 930 -4.93 7.76 -18.06
CA GLU A 930 -4.64 9.15 -18.48
C GLU A 930 -3.79 9.92 -17.46
N LEU A 931 -3.16 11.02 -17.87
CA LEU A 931 -2.55 11.99 -16.95
C LEU A 931 -3.62 12.93 -16.38
N MET A 932 -3.77 13.01 -15.05
CA MET A 932 -4.82 13.77 -14.37
C MET A 932 -4.95 15.24 -14.82
N TYR A 933 -3.81 15.92 -15.00
CA TYR A 933 -3.76 17.35 -15.36
C TYR A 933 -3.61 17.61 -16.87
N PHE A 934 -3.27 16.56 -17.64
CA PHE A 934 -3.07 16.65 -19.09
C PHE A 934 -3.74 15.44 -19.78
N PRO A 935 -5.07 15.29 -19.68
CA PRO A 935 -5.78 14.05 -20.03
C PRO A 935 -5.80 13.72 -21.54
N VAL A 936 -5.17 14.56 -22.37
CA VAL A 936 -4.88 14.23 -23.77
C VAL A 936 -3.88 13.06 -23.88
N PHE A 937 -2.96 12.95 -22.93
CA PHE A 937 -2.05 11.81 -22.78
C PHE A 937 -2.81 10.65 -22.14
N GLN A 938 -3.39 9.78 -22.97
CA GLN A 938 -4.24 8.68 -22.54
C GLN A 938 -4.06 7.40 -23.38
N ALA A 939 -4.58 6.29 -22.88
CA ALA A 939 -4.80 5.05 -23.60
C ALA A 939 -6.07 4.35 -23.09
N ASN A 940 -6.67 3.50 -23.91
CA ASN A 940 -7.82 2.68 -23.53
C ASN A 940 -7.81 1.35 -24.29
N ASN A 941 -8.32 0.30 -23.66
CA ASN A 941 -8.55 -0.98 -24.33
C ASN A 941 -9.89 -0.96 -25.09
N SER A 942 -10.29 -2.12 -25.63
CA SER A 942 -11.63 -2.35 -26.17
C SER A 942 -12.55 -2.95 -25.10
N GLY A 943 -13.81 -2.52 -25.08
CA GLY A 943 -14.84 -3.12 -24.23
C GLY A 943 -15.26 -4.51 -24.72
N ARG A 944 -15.79 -5.35 -23.83
CA ARG A 944 -16.18 -6.73 -24.15
C ARG A 944 -17.36 -7.23 -23.32
N LYS A 945 -17.81 -8.47 -23.58
CA LYS A 945 -18.89 -9.11 -22.81
C LYS A 945 -18.34 -10.20 -21.90
N VAL A 946 -18.92 -10.31 -20.70
CA VAL A 946 -18.58 -11.28 -19.66
C VAL A 946 -19.82 -12.11 -19.34
N GLU A 947 -19.71 -13.42 -19.53
CA GLU A 947 -20.75 -14.40 -19.20
C GLU A 947 -20.55 -14.85 -17.74
N VAL A 948 -21.60 -14.78 -16.93
CA VAL A 948 -21.58 -15.33 -15.56
C VAL A 948 -22.58 -16.48 -15.48
N GLY A 949 -22.05 -17.70 -15.32
CA GLY A 949 -22.84 -18.90 -15.09
C GLY A 949 -23.45 -18.95 -13.69
N ARG A 950 -24.54 -19.72 -13.56
CA ARG A 950 -25.09 -20.16 -12.27
C ARG A 950 -24.17 -21.22 -11.63
#